data_AF-A0A2W6SHC8-F1
#
_entry.id   AF-A0A2W6SHC8-F1
#
_cell.length_a   1.000
_cell.length_b   1.000
_cell.length_c   1.000
_cell.angle_alpha   90.00
_cell.angle_beta   90.00
_cell.angle_gamma   90.00
#
_symmetry.space_group_name_H-M   'P 1'
#
loop_
_entity.id
_entity.type
_entity.pdbx_description
1 polymer ?
#
loop_
_entity_poly.entity_id
_entity_poly.type
_entity_poly.pdbx_seq_one_letter_code
_entity_poly.pdbx_strand_id
1 'polypeptide(L)'
;MNFFKKISIVTSIAAASFVGYAYGQDFQWKEATSNGYTYKYVTNDPTAARYYKLKNGLTVILSPTNKDPRIQTYIATKAGSKTDPADHTGLAHYLEHMLFKGTDKFGSKDWAKEKPILDQIDALYEKYNSTKDENKRKEIYKEIDKVSGEAAKFAIANEYDKMMAGMGADGTNAFTSFEQTVYTEDIPSNVVDKFLTVQSERFRQPVLRLFHTELEAVYEEKNRSLDDDGDKVYDMMFASLFPNNNYGKQTTIGTIEHLKNPSLKAIREYFNTYYVPNNMGIIMSGDFNPDEVIAKIDKAFSYMKPKSIPEYKIGQEKPITSPIVKEVVGPNPENVMLGFRFPGATTKDARLLNLVGNMLTNGQAGLIDLDLVKKQKLLAAYAFPYVLKDYSVLLLQGRPTEGQSLDEVRNLLLQEIDKLRKGDFSDDLIESIVNNEKKNIIQKDEKYSSRASILMDEFTSDIDHKVSLEYVDEISKLTKKDIMDFAAKYLQANNYVAIYKRKGEDKSIVKVDKPTITPVSVNREDQSPFLKKIDEMPENAIAPVWLNYDKDITKNKLGNIDVLSVKNTDNALFRLYYHFDSGKWNNKILPLAAEYLQYLGTKNKSSETISKEFYKLASSFNVSAGNEETYVTLEGLNENFDKTASLFEDLIKNCQADQAALDAYKTRLKKARANAKQNKGTIMAGLRSYAQYGAQNPFNNVLSDAELDALKAEDLIKVLHDLFNYKHKVLYYGPKSGNDLVASLKPIHTLPKDLKELTKTKTFVQVPTDKNKVLFAHYDMVQSEIFWVRNADQYSSAETPTVNLFNNYFGGGMGSIVFQTIRESKALAYSTYSYFASPSKKEDKNMVLAYV
;
A
#
# COMPACT_ATOMS: atom_id res chain seq x y z
N MET A 1 60.92 -32.43 -9.09
CA MET A 1 60.07 -32.87 -7.96
C MET A 1 58.89 -31.90 -7.88
N ASN A 2 57.78 -32.24 -8.56
CA ASN A 2 56.53 -32.73 -7.93
C ASN A 2 55.95 -31.66 -6.99
N PHE A 3 54.78 -31.04 -7.21
CA PHE A 3 53.54 -31.56 -7.78
C PHE A 3 52.57 -30.41 -8.09
N PHE A 4 51.86 -30.50 -9.22
CA PHE A 4 50.66 -29.72 -9.56
C PHE A 4 49.47 -30.06 -8.65
N LYS A 5 48.54 -29.09 -8.50
CA LYS A 5 47.08 -29.18 -8.33
C LYS A 5 46.54 -28.44 -7.10
N LYS A 6 45.97 -27.26 -7.35
CA LYS A 6 44.63 -26.88 -6.89
C LYS A 6 44.14 -25.70 -7.74
N ILE A 7 43.46 -26.05 -8.82
CA ILE A 7 42.60 -25.14 -9.58
C ILE A 7 41.39 -24.88 -8.67
N SER A 8 41.26 -23.68 -8.13
CA SER A 8 39.98 -23.19 -7.62
C SER A 8 39.26 -22.55 -8.78
N ILE A 9 38.21 -23.21 -9.24
CA ILE A 9 37.27 -22.72 -10.24
C ILE A 9 36.54 -21.54 -9.57
N VAL A 10 36.98 -20.32 -9.90
CA VAL A 10 36.18 -19.12 -9.69
C VAL A 10 35.13 -19.14 -10.79
N THR A 11 33.94 -19.67 -10.47
CA THR A 11 32.79 -19.53 -11.35
C THR A 11 32.29 -18.10 -11.22
N SER A 12 32.90 -17.22 -12.01
CA SER A 12 32.36 -15.90 -12.31
C SER A 12 31.00 -16.09 -12.98
N ILE A 13 29.90 -16.04 -12.22
CA ILE A 13 28.57 -15.85 -12.79
C ILE A 13 28.57 -14.42 -13.31
N ALA A 14 28.90 -14.29 -14.59
CA ALA A 14 28.67 -13.07 -15.33
C ALA A 14 27.17 -12.76 -15.25
N ALA A 15 26.84 -11.63 -14.63
CA ALA A 15 25.53 -11.01 -14.75
C ALA A 15 25.33 -10.59 -16.22
N ALA A 16 24.91 -11.55 -17.05
CA ALA A 16 24.40 -11.25 -18.37
C ALA A 16 23.05 -10.58 -18.18
N SER A 17 22.99 -9.29 -18.48
CA SER A 17 21.76 -8.51 -18.59
C SER A 17 20.89 -9.12 -19.70
N PHE A 18 20.04 -10.09 -19.36
CA PHE A 18 19.02 -10.62 -20.26
C PHE A 18 17.87 -9.60 -20.36
N VAL A 19 18.10 -8.51 -21.10
CA VAL A 19 17.04 -7.61 -21.53
C VAL A 19 16.39 -8.24 -22.76
N GLY A 20 15.45 -9.14 -22.51
CA GLY A 20 14.67 -9.80 -23.55
C GLY A 20 13.51 -10.59 -22.97
N TYR A 21 12.43 -9.92 -22.60
CA TYR A 21 11.11 -10.56 -22.46
C TYR A 21 10.57 -10.90 -23.87
N ALA A 22 11.24 -11.82 -24.54
CA ALA A 22 10.69 -12.48 -25.71
C ALA A 22 9.59 -13.45 -25.23
N TYR A 23 8.42 -13.41 -25.88
CA TYR A 23 7.36 -14.40 -25.68
C TYR A 23 7.89 -15.82 -25.80
N GLY A 24 7.38 -16.74 -24.96
CA GLY A 24 7.72 -18.17 -25.05
C GLY A 24 8.99 -18.56 -24.29
N GLN A 25 9.25 -17.94 -23.14
CA GLN A 25 10.29 -18.43 -22.25
C GLN A 25 9.82 -19.71 -21.57
N ASP A 26 10.64 -20.76 -21.62
CA ASP A 26 10.35 -22.01 -20.93
C ASP A 26 10.68 -21.88 -19.44
N PHE A 27 9.66 -21.69 -18.61
CA PHE A 27 9.78 -21.65 -17.16
C PHE A 27 9.72 -23.09 -16.62
N GLN A 28 10.80 -23.54 -15.99
CA GLN A 28 10.90 -24.88 -15.45
C GLN A 28 11.45 -24.84 -14.03
N TRP A 29 10.77 -25.54 -13.12
CA TRP A 29 11.33 -25.81 -11.80
C TRP A 29 12.59 -26.65 -11.96
N LYS A 30 13.69 -26.15 -11.38
CA LYS A 30 14.97 -26.83 -11.27
C LYS A 30 15.38 -26.86 -9.82
N GLU A 31 16.31 -27.76 -9.52
CA GLU A 31 16.89 -27.91 -8.21
C GLU A 31 18.40 -27.71 -8.31
N ALA A 32 18.96 -27.00 -7.35
CA ALA A 32 20.38 -26.81 -7.19
C ALA A 32 20.76 -27.00 -5.72
N THR A 33 22.04 -27.25 -5.47
CA THR A 33 22.59 -27.31 -4.12
C THR A 33 23.78 -26.38 -4.04
N SER A 34 23.77 -25.49 -3.06
CA SER A 34 24.90 -24.62 -2.73
C SER A 34 25.07 -24.56 -1.22
N ASN A 35 26.32 -24.51 -0.76
CA ASN A 35 26.68 -24.43 0.67
C ASN A 35 25.99 -25.48 1.57
N GLY A 36 25.71 -26.67 1.04
CA GLY A 36 25.03 -27.75 1.77
C GLY A 36 23.50 -27.63 1.87
N TYR A 37 22.89 -26.63 1.22
CA TYR A 37 21.44 -26.44 1.16
C TYR A 37 20.93 -26.66 -0.27
N THR A 38 19.92 -27.52 -0.39
CA THR A 38 19.20 -27.75 -1.63
C THR A 38 18.05 -26.76 -1.74
N TYR A 39 17.90 -26.15 -2.91
CA TYR A 39 16.82 -25.21 -3.20
C TYR A 39 16.26 -25.42 -4.60
N LYS A 40 14.99 -25.05 -4.75
CA LYS A 40 14.32 -24.97 -6.04
C LYS A 40 14.36 -23.55 -6.57
N TYR A 41 14.39 -23.41 -7.89
CA TYR A 41 14.27 -22.13 -8.58
C TYR A 41 13.56 -22.36 -9.92
N VAL A 42 13.01 -21.30 -10.49
CA VAL A 42 12.40 -21.35 -11.83
C VAL A 42 13.39 -20.78 -12.84
N THR A 43 13.60 -21.49 -13.96
CA THR A 43 14.46 -20.97 -15.05
C THR A 43 13.90 -19.67 -15.62
N ASN A 44 14.77 -18.71 -15.92
CA ASN A 44 14.43 -17.40 -16.45
C ASN A 44 13.59 -16.50 -15.53
N ASP A 45 13.48 -16.84 -14.24
CA ASP A 45 12.91 -15.94 -13.24
C ASP A 45 13.78 -14.68 -13.09
N PRO A 46 13.25 -13.47 -13.38
CA PRO A 46 13.98 -12.19 -13.28
C PRO A 46 14.33 -11.82 -11.83
N THR A 47 13.65 -12.41 -10.85
CA THR A 47 13.87 -12.17 -9.42
C THR A 47 14.94 -13.09 -8.84
N ALA A 48 15.38 -14.10 -9.61
CA ALA A 48 16.34 -15.13 -9.18
C ALA A 48 15.97 -15.76 -7.82
N ALA A 49 14.66 -15.97 -7.58
CA ALA A 49 14.17 -16.45 -6.31
C ALA A 49 14.60 -17.91 -6.06
N ARG A 50 15.04 -18.17 -4.83
CA ARG A 50 15.45 -19.50 -4.35
C ARG A 50 14.48 -19.95 -3.26
N TYR A 51 13.89 -21.12 -3.47
CA TYR A 51 12.90 -21.73 -2.59
C TYR A 51 13.51 -22.89 -1.82
N TYR A 52 13.59 -22.74 -0.50
CA TYR A 52 14.14 -23.73 0.41
C TYR A 52 13.03 -24.33 1.26
N LYS A 53 13.19 -25.61 1.60
CA LYS A 53 12.44 -26.28 2.66
C LYS A 53 13.44 -26.81 3.68
N LEU A 54 13.49 -26.18 4.85
CA LEU A 54 14.40 -26.57 5.92
C LEU A 54 13.98 -27.91 6.55
N LYS A 55 14.91 -28.55 7.26
CA LYS A 55 14.68 -29.87 7.87
C LYS A 55 13.53 -29.87 8.89
N ASN A 56 13.32 -28.76 9.58
CA ASN A 56 12.22 -28.57 10.51
C ASN A 56 10.87 -28.27 9.81
N GLY A 57 10.85 -28.17 8.48
CA GLY A 57 9.67 -27.85 7.68
C GLY A 57 9.47 -26.37 7.37
N LEU A 58 10.32 -25.45 7.86
CA LEU A 58 10.20 -24.02 7.54
C LEU A 58 10.46 -23.76 6.05
N THR A 59 9.59 -23.00 5.41
CA THR A 59 9.83 -22.53 4.04
C THR A 59 10.64 -21.24 4.09
N VAL A 60 11.66 -21.12 3.23
CA VAL A 60 12.44 -19.88 3.09
C VAL A 60 12.49 -19.52 1.60
N ILE A 61 12.20 -18.27 1.26
CA ILE A 61 12.22 -17.77 -0.13
C ILE A 61 13.15 -16.56 -0.17
N LEU A 62 14.23 -16.65 -0.95
CA LEU A 62 15.27 -15.62 -1.02
C LEU A 62 15.40 -15.09 -2.45
N SER A 63 15.22 -13.78 -2.66
CA SER A 63 15.39 -13.08 -3.95
C SER A 63 16.44 -11.98 -3.84
N PRO A 64 17.73 -12.30 -4.04
CA PRO A 64 18.82 -11.33 -3.85
C PRO A 64 18.86 -10.27 -4.96
N THR A 65 19.12 -9.01 -4.58
CA THR A 65 19.39 -7.89 -5.50
C THR A 65 20.20 -6.79 -4.78
N ASN A 66 21.26 -6.28 -5.41
CA ASN A 66 22.18 -5.31 -4.80
C ASN A 66 21.88 -3.86 -5.18
N LYS A 67 20.63 -3.55 -5.53
CA LYS A 67 20.21 -2.19 -5.97
C LYS A 67 20.29 -1.17 -4.85
N ASP A 68 19.90 -1.59 -3.65
CA ASP A 68 19.93 -0.79 -2.43
C ASP A 68 20.55 -1.63 -1.31
N PRO A 69 21.33 -1.05 -0.38
CA PRO A 69 21.93 -1.77 0.74
C PRO A 69 20.91 -2.08 1.85
N ARG A 70 19.74 -2.59 1.45
CA ARG A 70 18.57 -2.87 2.27
C ARG A 70 17.93 -4.19 1.87
N ILE A 71 17.13 -4.74 2.78
CA ILE A 71 16.45 -6.02 2.62
C ILE A 71 15.02 -5.87 3.14
N GLN A 72 14.04 -6.05 2.26
CA GLN A 72 12.66 -6.29 2.68
C GLN A 72 12.53 -7.71 3.20
N THR A 73 11.94 -7.86 4.37
CA THR A 73 11.70 -9.15 5.02
C THR A 73 10.22 -9.33 5.36
N TYR A 74 9.74 -10.56 5.23
CA TYR A 74 8.43 -11.00 5.69
C TYR A 74 8.57 -12.32 6.45
N ILE A 75 7.93 -12.42 7.61
CA ILE A 75 7.69 -13.70 8.28
C ILE A 75 6.19 -13.93 8.26
N ALA A 76 5.75 -14.84 7.40
CA ALA A 76 4.35 -15.10 7.11
C ALA A 76 3.90 -16.43 7.73
N THR A 77 2.74 -16.42 8.38
CA THR A 77 2.05 -17.62 8.87
C THR A 77 0.78 -17.81 8.06
N LYS A 78 0.55 -19.02 7.53
CA LYS A 78 -0.69 -19.39 6.80
C LYS A 78 -1.86 -19.62 7.75
N ALA A 79 -2.14 -18.64 8.58
CA ALA A 79 -3.23 -18.62 9.53
C ALA A 79 -3.64 -17.17 9.76
N GLY A 80 -4.93 -16.89 9.60
CA GLY A 80 -5.53 -15.59 9.78
C GLY A 80 -6.96 -15.75 10.25
N SER A 81 -7.78 -14.73 10.05
CA SER A 81 -9.11 -14.67 10.65
C SER A 81 -10.05 -15.77 10.19
N LYS A 82 -9.86 -16.40 9.01
CA LYS A 82 -10.68 -17.54 8.57
C LYS A 82 -10.52 -18.77 9.47
N THR A 83 -9.40 -18.84 10.20
CA THR A 83 -9.08 -19.94 11.11
C THR A 83 -9.34 -19.59 12.57
N ASP A 84 -9.86 -18.40 12.89
CA ASP A 84 -10.25 -18.09 14.26
C ASP A 84 -11.32 -19.08 14.75
N PRO A 85 -11.28 -19.50 16.02
CA PRO A 85 -12.39 -20.19 16.65
C PRO A 85 -13.69 -19.39 16.50
N ALA A 86 -14.79 -20.07 16.19
CA ALA A 86 -16.07 -19.41 15.93
C ALA A 86 -16.63 -18.65 17.15
N ASP A 87 -16.20 -19.03 18.36
CA ASP A 87 -16.54 -18.40 19.63
C ASP A 87 -15.52 -17.33 20.08
N HIS A 88 -14.46 -17.10 19.30
CA HIS A 88 -13.39 -16.12 19.58
C HIS A 88 -12.89 -15.48 18.28
N THR A 89 -13.78 -14.83 17.51
CA THR A 89 -13.37 -14.11 16.30
C THR A 89 -12.53 -12.87 16.62
N GLY A 90 -11.57 -12.53 15.76
CA GLY A 90 -10.58 -11.48 15.99
C GLY A 90 -9.33 -11.97 16.74
N LEU A 91 -9.23 -13.27 17.01
CA LEU A 91 -8.16 -13.85 17.83
C LEU A 91 -6.80 -13.83 17.12
N ALA A 92 -6.74 -14.16 15.82
CA ALA A 92 -5.51 -14.05 15.03
C ALA A 92 -4.95 -12.61 15.05
N HIS A 93 -5.84 -11.63 14.92
CA HIS A 93 -5.49 -10.21 15.00
C HIS A 93 -5.02 -9.80 16.40
N TYR A 94 -5.66 -10.28 17.47
CA TYR A 94 -5.13 -10.08 18.82
C TYR A 94 -3.72 -10.67 18.97
N LEU A 95 -3.52 -11.90 18.50
CA LEU A 95 -2.21 -12.56 18.59
C LEU A 95 -1.13 -11.75 17.87
N GLU A 96 -1.46 -11.17 16.71
CA GLU A 96 -0.58 -10.26 15.96
C GLU A 96 0.00 -9.15 16.84
N HIS A 97 -0.88 -8.40 17.52
CA HIS A 97 -0.47 -7.34 18.44
C HIS A 97 0.40 -7.87 19.58
N MET A 98 0.06 -9.04 20.12
CA MET A 98 0.77 -9.60 21.26
C MET A 98 2.18 -10.09 20.92
N LEU A 99 2.48 -10.39 19.65
CA LEU A 99 3.83 -10.77 19.22
C LEU A 99 4.84 -9.61 19.28
N PHE A 100 4.41 -8.37 19.53
CA PHE A 100 5.29 -7.21 19.77
C PHE A 100 5.60 -7.00 21.27
N LYS A 101 4.83 -7.62 22.18
CA LYS A 101 4.93 -7.39 23.64
C LYS A 101 6.06 -8.19 24.31
N GLY A 102 6.77 -9.00 23.54
CA GLY A 102 8.02 -9.67 23.91
C GLY A 102 7.87 -11.09 24.42
N THR A 103 8.94 -11.59 25.07
CA THR A 103 9.08 -13.00 25.48
C THR A 103 9.57 -13.12 26.92
N ASP A 104 9.93 -14.30 27.40
CA ASP A 104 10.65 -14.44 28.68
C ASP A 104 12.11 -13.92 28.63
N LYS A 105 12.64 -13.56 27.45
CA LYS A 105 14.01 -13.01 27.30
C LYS A 105 14.05 -11.50 27.18
N PHE A 106 13.02 -10.88 26.62
CA PHE A 106 12.91 -9.42 26.49
C PHE A 106 11.47 -8.96 26.73
N GLY A 107 11.30 -7.69 27.04
CA GLY A 107 10.05 -7.03 27.42
C GLY A 107 9.78 -7.09 28.93
N SER A 108 10.76 -7.53 29.75
CA SER A 108 10.64 -7.65 31.20
C SER A 108 11.93 -7.28 31.92
N LYS A 109 11.81 -6.55 33.02
CA LYS A 109 12.89 -6.22 33.97
C LYS A 109 13.26 -7.43 34.83
N ASP A 110 12.27 -8.24 35.20
CA ASP A 110 12.42 -9.40 36.08
C ASP A 110 11.31 -10.41 35.79
N TRP A 111 11.59 -11.30 34.83
CA TRP A 111 10.62 -12.31 34.39
C TRP A 111 10.15 -13.22 35.53
N ALA A 112 11.04 -13.56 36.46
CA ALA A 112 10.71 -14.47 37.57
C ALA A 112 9.65 -13.85 38.50
N LYS A 113 9.64 -12.52 38.64
CA LYS A 113 8.62 -11.79 39.41
C LYS A 113 7.38 -11.44 38.60
N GLU A 114 7.53 -11.17 37.30
CA GLU A 114 6.42 -10.84 36.42
C GLU A 114 5.51 -12.06 36.17
N LYS A 115 6.10 -13.23 35.89
CA LYS A 115 5.41 -14.46 35.48
C LYS A 115 4.25 -14.87 36.41
N PRO A 116 4.40 -14.94 37.74
CA PRO A 116 3.30 -15.33 38.62
C PRO A 116 2.13 -14.32 38.62
N ILE A 117 2.40 -13.05 38.32
CA ILE A 117 1.37 -12.01 38.23
C ILE A 117 0.62 -12.14 36.91
N LEU A 118 1.33 -12.43 35.81
CA LEU A 118 0.70 -12.74 34.52
C LEU A 118 -0.19 -14.01 34.60
N ASP A 119 0.23 -15.02 35.36
CA ASP A 119 -0.60 -16.22 35.58
C ASP A 119 -1.91 -15.89 36.33
N GLN A 120 -1.89 -14.89 37.23
CA GLN A 120 -3.10 -14.37 37.88
C GLN A 120 -3.99 -13.63 36.88
N ILE A 121 -3.40 -12.79 36.02
CA ILE A 121 -4.12 -12.07 34.96
C ILE A 121 -4.80 -13.04 34.02
N ASP A 122 -4.12 -14.10 33.60
CA ASP A 122 -4.70 -15.18 32.79
C ASP A 122 -5.96 -15.76 33.46
N ALA A 123 -5.83 -16.18 34.73
CA ALA A 123 -6.96 -16.76 35.46
C ALA A 123 -8.14 -15.78 35.59
N LEU A 124 -7.85 -14.49 35.78
CA LEU A 124 -8.86 -13.44 35.85
C LEU A 124 -9.57 -13.23 34.51
N TYR A 125 -8.85 -13.26 33.38
CA TYR A 125 -9.48 -13.14 32.05
C TYR A 125 -10.33 -14.36 31.69
N GLU A 126 -9.92 -15.59 32.04
CA GLU A 126 -10.77 -16.77 31.82
C GLU A 126 -12.03 -16.73 32.71
N LYS A 127 -11.89 -16.24 33.96
CA LYS A 127 -13.04 -15.97 34.83
C LYS A 127 -13.94 -14.87 34.27
N TYR A 128 -13.35 -13.80 33.72
CA TYR A 128 -14.08 -12.70 33.11
C TYR A 128 -14.88 -13.17 31.88
N ASN A 129 -14.24 -13.90 30.96
CA ASN A 129 -14.84 -14.48 29.76
C ASN A 129 -16.08 -15.34 30.11
N SER A 130 -15.94 -16.24 31.08
CA SER A 130 -17.01 -17.16 31.50
C SER A 130 -18.12 -16.50 32.34
N THR A 131 -17.89 -15.33 32.92
CA THR A 131 -18.89 -14.65 33.77
C THR A 131 -19.88 -13.85 32.92
N LYS A 132 -21.19 -14.12 33.07
CA LYS A 132 -22.27 -13.40 32.36
C LYS A 132 -22.91 -12.26 33.17
N ASP A 133 -22.83 -12.30 34.50
CA ASP A 133 -23.38 -11.26 35.38
C ASP A 133 -22.56 -9.96 35.27
N GLU A 134 -23.19 -8.86 34.86
CA GLU A 134 -22.50 -7.61 34.57
C GLU A 134 -21.82 -6.97 35.80
N ASN A 135 -22.40 -7.11 36.99
CA ASN A 135 -21.82 -6.52 38.21
C ASN A 135 -20.57 -7.29 38.61
N LYS A 136 -20.63 -8.63 38.61
CA LYS A 136 -19.46 -9.48 38.85
C LYS A 136 -18.38 -9.26 37.79
N ARG A 137 -18.76 -9.06 36.52
CA ARG A 137 -17.80 -8.71 35.46
C ARG A 137 -17.07 -7.41 35.75
N LYS A 138 -17.78 -6.35 36.18
CA LYS A 138 -17.17 -5.07 36.57
C LYS A 138 -16.22 -5.25 37.75
N GLU A 139 -16.56 -6.09 38.73
CA GLU A 139 -15.67 -6.43 39.86
C GLU A 139 -14.40 -7.15 39.41
N ILE A 140 -14.55 -8.20 38.58
CA ILE A 140 -13.41 -8.94 38.02
C ILE A 140 -12.51 -8.01 37.20
N TYR A 141 -13.10 -7.12 36.40
CA TYR A 141 -12.33 -6.18 35.58
C TYR A 141 -11.53 -5.19 36.43
N LYS A 142 -12.07 -4.70 37.56
CA LYS A 142 -11.29 -3.88 38.52
C LYS A 142 -10.09 -4.63 39.08
N GLU A 143 -10.24 -5.94 39.30
CA GLU A 143 -9.14 -6.78 39.75
C GLU A 143 -8.10 -7.00 38.64
N ILE A 144 -8.55 -7.17 37.39
CA ILE A 144 -7.67 -7.21 36.21
C ILE A 144 -6.86 -5.92 36.11
N ASP A 145 -7.49 -4.74 36.19
CA ASP A 145 -6.81 -3.43 36.12
C ASP A 145 -5.73 -3.31 37.21
N LYS A 146 -6.09 -3.62 38.47
CA LYS A 146 -5.16 -3.60 39.61
C LYS A 146 -3.97 -4.52 39.39
N VAL A 147 -4.22 -5.79 39.06
CA VAL A 147 -3.15 -6.81 38.92
C VAL A 147 -2.30 -6.51 37.69
N SER A 148 -2.90 -6.01 36.60
CA SER A 148 -2.18 -5.54 35.41
C SER A 148 -1.26 -4.37 35.72
N GLY A 149 -1.68 -3.43 36.58
CA GLY A 149 -0.83 -2.35 37.07
C GLY A 149 0.38 -2.83 37.86
N GLU A 150 0.24 -3.91 38.64
CA GLU A 150 1.37 -4.54 39.34
C GLU A 150 2.32 -5.26 38.38
N ALA A 151 1.81 -5.98 37.38
CA ALA A 151 2.63 -6.61 36.35
C ALA A 151 3.42 -5.58 35.52
N ALA A 152 2.80 -4.45 35.18
CA ALA A 152 3.42 -3.41 34.37
C ALA A 152 4.62 -2.72 35.04
N LYS A 153 4.80 -2.85 36.36
CA LYS A 153 6.05 -2.41 37.04
C LYS A 153 7.28 -3.18 36.56
N PHE A 154 7.08 -4.35 35.96
CA PHE A 154 8.15 -5.19 35.40
C PHE A 154 8.21 -5.14 33.87
N ALA A 155 7.10 -4.83 33.17
CA ALA A 155 7.05 -4.82 31.71
C ALA A 155 7.86 -3.67 31.10
N ILE A 156 8.72 -3.96 30.11
CA ILE A 156 9.43 -2.95 29.33
C ILE A 156 8.66 -2.74 28.03
N ALA A 157 7.89 -1.65 27.94
CA ALA A 157 7.04 -1.41 26.78
C ALA A 157 7.88 -1.14 25.52
N ASN A 158 7.43 -1.70 24.39
CA ASN A 158 8.00 -1.49 23.05
C ASN A 158 9.50 -1.79 22.94
N GLU A 159 10.02 -2.73 23.74
CA GLU A 159 11.44 -3.12 23.67
C GLU A 159 11.78 -3.79 22.33
N TYR A 160 10.82 -4.49 21.73
CA TYR A 160 10.94 -4.98 20.35
C TYR A 160 11.22 -3.84 19.37
N ASP A 161 10.37 -2.81 19.40
CA ASP A 161 10.47 -1.67 18.50
C ASP A 161 11.78 -0.90 18.70
N LYS A 162 12.27 -0.81 19.94
CA LYS A 162 13.60 -0.24 20.24
C LYS A 162 14.73 -1.04 19.61
N MET A 163 14.70 -2.38 19.68
CA MET A 163 15.70 -3.23 19.03
C MET A 163 15.68 -3.04 17.52
N MET A 164 14.50 -3.02 16.91
CA MET A 164 14.34 -2.86 15.46
C MET A 164 14.81 -1.47 14.99
N ALA A 165 14.36 -0.40 15.64
CA ALA A 165 14.80 0.96 15.33
C ALA A 165 16.31 1.14 15.60
N GLY A 166 16.84 0.55 16.68
CA GLY A 166 18.26 0.61 17.04
C GLY A 166 19.18 -0.01 15.99
N MET A 167 18.72 -1.04 15.26
CA MET A 167 19.46 -1.62 14.13
C MET A 167 19.13 -0.98 12.77
N GLY A 168 18.40 0.15 12.76
CA GLY A 168 18.07 0.90 11.55
C GLY A 168 16.95 0.30 10.68
N ALA A 169 16.14 -0.61 11.26
CA ALA A 169 14.95 -1.10 10.59
C ALA A 169 13.94 0.03 10.38
N ASP A 170 13.27 0.00 9.23
CA ASP A 170 12.18 0.90 8.88
C ASP A 170 10.93 0.07 8.57
N GLY A 171 9.75 0.70 8.70
CA GLY A 171 8.48 0.07 8.37
C GLY A 171 8.09 -1.12 9.25
N THR A 172 8.63 -1.25 10.47
CA THR A 172 8.24 -2.27 11.47
C THR A 172 6.73 -2.32 11.62
N ASN A 173 6.12 -3.41 11.15
CA ASN A 173 4.67 -3.55 11.15
C ASN A 173 4.25 -5.02 11.07
N ALA A 174 2.94 -5.25 11.20
CA ALA A 174 2.30 -6.51 10.90
C ALA A 174 0.91 -6.28 10.28
N PHE A 175 0.34 -7.34 9.72
CA PHE A 175 -1.06 -7.35 9.33
C PHE A 175 -1.65 -8.76 9.38
N THR A 176 -2.94 -8.82 9.64
CA THR A 176 -3.77 -10.02 9.59
C THR A 176 -4.81 -9.87 8.49
N SER A 177 -5.04 -10.93 7.73
CA SER A 177 -6.14 -11.04 6.76
C SER A 177 -6.88 -12.36 6.96
N PHE A 178 -7.77 -12.75 6.05
CA PHE A 178 -8.48 -14.02 6.14
C PHE A 178 -7.54 -15.21 6.27
N GLU A 179 -6.44 -15.23 5.52
CA GLU A 179 -5.65 -16.45 5.31
C GLU A 179 -4.28 -16.43 5.99
N GLN A 180 -3.88 -15.27 6.47
CA GLN A 180 -2.50 -15.02 6.86
C GLN A 180 -2.37 -14.00 7.98
N THR A 181 -1.27 -14.13 8.71
CA THR A 181 -0.70 -13.11 9.59
C THR A 181 0.75 -12.93 9.19
N VAL A 182 1.16 -11.70 8.89
CA VAL A 182 2.48 -11.40 8.31
C VAL A 182 3.15 -10.29 9.10
N TYR A 183 4.42 -10.50 9.44
CA TYR A 183 5.28 -9.55 10.12
C TYR A 183 6.32 -9.03 9.13
N THR A 184 6.46 -7.70 9.02
CA THR A 184 7.24 -7.04 7.97
C THR A 184 8.27 -6.09 8.55
N GLU A 185 9.48 -6.13 8.00
CA GLU A 185 10.58 -5.22 8.33
C GLU A 185 11.39 -4.91 7.07
N ASP A 186 11.80 -3.66 6.90
CA ASP A 186 12.84 -3.25 5.95
C ASP A 186 14.12 -2.97 6.74
N ILE A 187 15.16 -3.79 6.55
CA ILE A 187 16.40 -3.71 7.34
C ILE A 187 17.62 -3.33 6.48
N PRO A 188 18.63 -2.63 7.04
CA PRO A 188 19.95 -2.52 6.42
C PRO A 188 20.60 -3.89 6.17
N SER A 189 21.33 -4.06 5.07
CA SER A 189 21.92 -5.36 4.70
C SER A 189 22.97 -5.89 5.69
N ASN A 190 23.54 -5.02 6.52
CA ASN A 190 24.58 -5.37 7.50
C ASN A 190 24.07 -5.87 8.85
N VAL A 191 22.76 -5.84 9.11
CA VAL A 191 22.19 -6.20 10.42
C VAL A 191 21.45 -7.53 10.43
N VAL A 192 21.60 -8.37 9.39
CA VAL A 192 20.89 -9.67 9.27
C VAL A 192 21.05 -10.55 10.51
N ASP A 193 22.22 -10.59 11.14
CA ASP A 193 22.44 -11.41 12.34
C ASP A 193 21.64 -10.90 13.56
N LYS A 194 21.59 -9.57 13.75
CA LYS A 194 20.77 -8.94 14.80
C LYS A 194 19.29 -9.21 14.54
N PHE A 195 18.84 -8.95 13.31
CA PHE A 195 17.47 -9.19 12.86
C PHE A 195 17.04 -10.63 13.13
N LEU A 196 17.80 -11.63 12.65
CA LEU A 196 17.45 -13.04 12.84
C LEU A 196 17.44 -13.46 14.31
N THR A 197 18.32 -12.88 15.14
CA THR A 197 18.32 -13.15 16.59
C THR A 197 17.06 -12.61 17.27
N VAL A 198 16.61 -11.41 16.90
CA VAL A 198 15.38 -10.81 17.42
C VAL A 198 14.15 -11.57 16.93
N GLN A 199 14.05 -11.83 15.61
CA GLN A 199 12.90 -12.53 15.04
C GLN A 199 12.81 -13.97 15.55
N SER A 200 13.92 -14.71 15.63
CA SER A 200 13.86 -16.09 16.14
C SER A 200 13.41 -16.14 17.59
N GLU A 201 13.75 -15.14 18.41
CA GLU A 201 13.25 -15.02 19.78
C GLU A 201 11.77 -14.65 19.81
N ARG A 202 11.31 -13.68 18.99
CA ARG A 202 9.90 -13.27 18.87
C ARG A 202 8.94 -14.45 18.70
N PHE A 203 9.30 -15.42 17.86
CA PHE A 203 8.49 -16.61 17.58
C PHE A 203 8.77 -17.79 18.52
N ARG A 204 9.67 -17.66 19.50
CA ARG A 204 10.02 -18.78 20.39
C ARG A 204 9.00 -18.98 21.49
N GLN A 205 8.66 -17.90 22.18
CA GLN A 205 7.77 -17.93 23.35
C GLN A 205 7.17 -16.54 23.62
N PRO A 206 6.20 -16.09 22.79
CA PRO A 206 5.54 -14.81 23.02
C PRO A 206 4.82 -14.79 24.37
N VAL A 207 4.92 -13.64 25.05
CA VAL A 207 4.30 -13.39 26.36
C VAL A 207 3.23 -12.32 26.19
N LEU A 208 2.00 -12.63 26.63
CA LEU A 208 0.84 -11.75 26.52
C LEU A 208 0.81 -10.63 27.57
N ARG A 209 1.97 -10.01 27.86
CA ARG A 209 2.07 -8.89 28.81
C ARG A 209 1.46 -7.62 28.22
N LEU A 210 1.02 -6.69 29.07
CA LEU A 210 0.33 -5.47 28.66
C LEU A 210 -0.94 -5.72 27.82
N PHE A 211 -1.50 -6.94 27.85
CA PHE A 211 -2.74 -7.26 27.14
C PHE A 211 -3.90 -6.35 27.56
N HIS A 212 -3.94 -5.95 28.83
CA HIS A 212 -4.97 -5.07 29.37
C HIS A 212 -5.03 -3.71 28.67
N THR A 213 -3.89 -3.05 28.45
CA THR A 213 -3.82 -1.77 27.73
C THR A 213 -4.00 -1.96 26.23
N GLU A 214 -3.60 -3.11 25.67
CA GLU A 214 -3.79 -3.41 24.24
C GLU A 214 -5.27 -3.62 23.86
N LEU A 215 -6.09 -4.11 24.80
CA LEU A 215 -7.52 -4.30 24.62
C LEU A 215 -8.21 -3.01 24.16
N GLU A 216 -7.83 -1.87 24.73
CA GLU A 216 -8.33 -0.55 24.37
C GLU A 216 -7.93 -0.11 22.96
N ALA A 217 -6.71 -0.44 22.54
CA ALA A 217 -6.26 -0.16 21.18
C ALA A 217 -7.12 -0.94 20.17
N VAL A 218 -7.39 -2.21 20.42
CA VAL A 218 -8.25 -3.03 19.54
C VAL A 218 -9.71 -2.58 19.59
N TYR A 219 -10.23 -2.11 20.74
CA TYR A 219 -11.57 -1.53 20.82
C TYR A 219 -11.68 -0.22 20.04
N GLU A 220 -10.64 0.61 20.08
CA GLU A 220 -10.57 1.83 19.29
C GLU A 220 -10.49 1.53 17.79
N GLU A 221 -9.73 0.51 17.40
CA GLU A 221 -9.69 0.04 16.02
C GLU A 221 -11.06 -0.47 15.57
N LYS A 222 -11.77 -1.22 16.42
CA LYS A 222 -13.13 -1.66 16.11
C LYS A 222 -14.10 -0.49 15.97
N ASN A 223 -14.01 0.49 16.87
CA ASN A 223 -14.83 1.70 16.77
C ASN A 223 -14.50 2.51 15.50
N ARG A 224 -13.23 2.57 15.07
CA ARG A 224 -12.83 3.18 13.78
C ARG A 224 -13.45 2.44 12.60
N SER A 225 -13.43 1.11 12.59
CA SER A 225 -14.02 0.30 11.51
C SER A 225 -15.55 0.46 11.46
N LEU A 226 -16.20 0.73 12.59
CA LEU A 226 -17.64 1.03 12.65
C LEU A 226 -18.00 2.42 12.09
N ASP A 227 -17.04 3.34 11.98
CA ASP A 227 -17.22 4.65 11.35
C ASP A 227 -16.79 4.66 9.86
N ASP A 228 -16.13 3.60 9.39
CA ASP A 228 -15.67 3.49 8.01
C ASP A 228 -16.74 2.85 7.10
N ASP A 229 -17.31 3.67 6.22
CA ASP A 229 -18.33 3.21 5.27
C ASP A 229 -17.80 2.17 4.28
N GLY A 230 -16.51 2.19 3.97
CA GLY A 230 -15.85 1.21 3.11
C GLY A 230 -15.81 -0.16 3.77
N ASP A 231 -15.33 -0.23 5.02
CA ASP A 231 -15.28 -1.47 5.80
C ASP A 231 -16.66 -2.12 5.91
N LYS A 232 -17.70 -1.33 6.22
CA LYS A 232 -19.09 -1.83 6.26
C LYS A 232 -19.55 -2.41 4.93
N VAL A 233 -19.19 -1.77 3.81
CA VAL A 233 -19.52 -2.25 2.47
C VAL A 233 -18.81 -3.56 2.18
N TYR A 234 -17.51 -3.68 2.52
CA TYR A 234 -16.76 -4.93 2.36
C TYR A 234 -17.29 -6.05 3.24
N ASP A 235 -17.53 -5.80 4.52
CA ASP A 235 -18.09 -6.78 5.46
C ASP A 235 -19.45 -7.30 4.95
N MET A 236 -20.35 -6.40 4.54
CA MET A 236 -21.65 -6.78 3.99
C MET A 236 -21.52 -7.53 2.64
N MET A 237 -20.58 -7.13 1.80
CA MET A 237 -20.30 -7.79 0.52
C MET A 237 -19.86 -9.23 0.75
N PHE A 238 -18.85 -9.45 1.60
CA PHE A 238 -18.32 -10.78 1.90
C PHE A 238 -19.34 -11.65 2.64
N ALA A 239 -20.07 -11.10 3.61
CA ALA A 239 -21.16 -11.82 4.29
C ALA A 239 -22.25 -12.28 3.31
N SER A 240 -22.52 -11.49 2.27
CA SER A 240 -23.52 -11.82 1.24
C SER A 240 -23.01 -12.81 0.19
N LEU A 241 -21.72 -12.75 -0.17
CA LEU A 241 -21.09 -13.66 -1.13
C LEU A 241 -20.80 -15.04 -0.54
N PHE A 242 -20.49 -15.08 0.77
CA PHE A 242 -19.93 -16.23 1.47
C PHE A 242 -20.67 -16.62 2.77
N PRO A 243 -21.98 -16.89 2.73
CA PRO A 243 -22.73 -17.25 3.93
C PRO A 243 -22.32 -18.59 4.57
N ASN A 244 -21.59 -19.46 3.85
CA ASN A 244 -21.17 -20.77 4.34
C ASN A 244 -19.66 -20.88 4.63
N ASN A 245 -18.84 -19.96 4.12
CA ASN A 245 -17.39 -19.86 4.35
C ASN A 245 -17.06 -18.77 5.41
N ASN A 246 -15.94 -18.92 6.12
CA ASN A 246 -15.53 -17.96 7.14
C ASN A 246 -15.16 -16.58 6.58
N TYR A 247 -14.91 -16.44 5.28
CA TYR A 247 -14.79 -15.12 4.65
C TYR A 247 -16.02 -14.23 4.88
N GLY A 248 -17.23 -14.81 4.98
CA GLY A 248 -18.47 -14.07 5.23
C GLY A 248 -19.07 -14.24 6.63
N LYS A 249 -18.66 -15.28 7.37
CA LYS A 249 -19.19 -15.54 8.73
C LYS A 249 -18.51 -14.73 9.82
N GLN A 250 -17.30 -14.24 9.58
CA GLN A 250 -16.51 -13.51 10.56
C GLN A 250 -15.61 -12.47 9.89
N THR A 251 -15.36 -11.39 10.60
CA THR A 251 -14.47 -10.30 10.18
C THR A 251 -13.09 -10.48 10.80
N THR A 252 -12.06 -9.94 10.16
CA THR A 252 -10.69 -10.02 10.70
C THR A 252 -10.54 -9.39 12.07
N ILE A 253 -11.20 -8.25 12.30
CA ILE A 253 -11.21 -7.59 13.59
C ILE A 253 -12.09 -8.29 14.64
N GLY A 254 -12.92 -9.26 14.24
CA GLY A 254 -13.87 -9.92 15.14
C GLY A 254 -15.14 -9.14 15.50
N THR A 255 -16.01 -9.79 16.28
CA THR A 255 -17.27 -9.22 16.77
C THR A 255 -17.07 -8.48 18.09
N ILE A 256 -17.91 -7.49 18.37
CA ILE A 256 -17.89 -6.76 19.65
C ILE A 256 -18.01 -7.72 20.84
N GLU A 257 -18.85 -8.74 20.72
CA GLU A 257 -19.03 -9.73 21.79
C GLU A 257 -17.74 -10.49 22.08
N HIS A 258 -17.05 -11.02 21.06
CA HIS A 258 -15.81 -11.78 21.27
C HIS A 258 -14.67 -10.88 21.75
N LEU A 259 -14.56 -9.66 21.20
CA LEU A 259 -13.57 -8.68 21.67
C LEU A 259 -13.79 -8.30 23.15
N LYS A 260 -15.04 -8.26 23.63
CA LYS A 260 -15.39 -8.03 25.04
C LYS A 260 -15.20 -9.25 25.94
N ASN A 261 -14.87 -10.41 25.38
CA ASN A 261 -14.68 -11.67 26.09
C ASN A 261 -13.41 -12.39 25.61
N PRO A 262 -12.23 -11.76 25.75
CA PRO A 262 -10.98 -12.39 25.30
C PRO A 262 -10.65 -13.63 26.14
N SER A 263 -9.95 -14.59 25.54
CA SER A 263 -9.31 -15.72 26.24
C SER A 263 -7.82 -15.74 25.91
N LEU A 264 -6.98 -15.47 26.90
CA LEU A 264 -5.52 -15.49 26.75
C LEU A 264 -5.04 -16.93 26.55
N LYS A 265 -5.77 -17.90 27.12
CA LYS A 265 -5.54 -19.31 26.85
C LYS A 265 -5.78 -19.65 25.38
N ALA A 266 -6.91 -19.24 24.81
CA ALA A 266 -7.23 -19.50 23.39
C ALA A 266 -6.19 -18.85 22.45
N ILE A 267 -5.71 -17.64 22.75
CA ILE A 267 -4.64 -16.96 21.99
C ILE A 267 -3.37 -17.82 21.96
N ARG A 268 -2.94 -18.35 23.10
CA ARG A 268 -1.75 -19.22 23.18
C ARG A 268 -1.96 -20.56 22.48
N GLU A 269 -3.15 -21.14 22.58
CA GLU A 269 -3.49 -22.39 21.88
C GLU A 269 -3.44 -22.20 20.36
N TYR A 270 -3.96 -21.07 19.86
CA TYR A 270 -3.88 -20.71 18.45
C TYR A 270 -2.43 -20.54 17.97
N PHE A 271 -1.62 -19.78 18.72
CA PHE A 271 -0.17 -19.67 18.43
C PHE A 271 0.49 -21.05 18.36
N ASN A 272 0.31 -21.88 19.39
CA ASN A 272 0.90 -23.21 19.47
C ASN A 272 0.45 -24.17 18.35
N THR A 273 -0.72 -23.92 17.77
CA THR A 273 -1.32 -24.73 16.70
C THR A 273 -0.81 -24.30 15.34
N TYR A 274 -0.82 -23.00 15.04
CA TYR A 274 -0.62 -22.49 13.69
C TYR A 274 0.77 -21.89 13.43
N TYR A 275 1.47 -21.39 14.46
CA TYR A 275 2.80 -20.79 14.35
C TYR A 275 3.88 -21.86 14.49
N VAL A 276 3.89 -22.78 13.53
CA VAL A 276 4.81 -23.92 13.46
C VAL A 276 5.53 -23.92 12.11
N PRO A 277 6.76 -24.44 12.03
CA PRO A 277 7.64 -24.20 10.88
C PRO A 277 7.04 -24.71 9.57
N ASN A 278 6.34 -25.85 9.57
CA ASN A 278 5.68 -26.37 8.37
C ASN A 278 4.46 -25.56 7.87
N ASN A 279 4.05 -24.50 8.58
CA ASN A 279 2.98 -23.57 8.22
C ASN A 279 3.48 -22.11 8.08
N MET A 280 4.78 -21.89 8.21
CA MET A 280 5.42 -20.56 8.18
C MET A 280 6.40 -20.43 7.02
N GLY A 281 6.61 -19.18 6.61
CA GLY A 281 7.55 -18.78 5.56
C GLY A 281 8.38 -17.58 5.98
N ILE A 282 9.68 -17.59 5.67
CA ILE A 282 10.54 -16.40 5.74
C ILE A 282 10.87 -16.00 4.30
N ILE A 283 10.45 -14.81 3.90
CA ILE A 283 10.62 -14.27 2.55
C ILE A 283 11.50 -13.03 2.64
N MET A 284 12.60 -12.99 1.88
CA MET A 284 13.55 -11.87 1.89
C MET A 284 13.96 -11.49 0.47
N SER A 285 13.96 -10.19 0.18
CA SER A 285 14.54 -9.64 -1.05
C SER A 285 15.35 -8.38 -0.79
N GLY A 286 16.52 -8.28 -1.41
CA GLY A 286 17.45 -7.17 -1.20
C GLY A 286 18.92 -7.60 -1.25
N ASP A 287 19.79 -6.77 -0.70
CA ASP A 287 21.23 -6.92 -0.83
C ASP A 287 21.80 -7.93 0.18
N PHE A 288 21.93 -9.19 -0.24
CA PHE A 288 22.54 -10.23 0.58
C PHE A 288 23.05 -11.42 -0.25
N ASN A 289 23.95 -12.21 0.34
CA ASN A 289 24.34 -13.51 -0.19
C ASN A 289 23.34 -14.59 0.25
N PRO A 290 22.57 -15.22 -0.66
CA PRO A 290 21.57 -16.22 -0.29
C PRO A 290 22.16 -17.47 0.37
N ASP A 291 23.41 -17.84 0.05
CA ASP A 291 24.07 -19.03 0.61
C ASP A 291 24.48 -18.84 2.08
N GLU A 292 24.76 -17.60 2.48
CA GLU A 292 25.05 -17.24 3.86
C GLU A 292 23.75 -17.06 4.66
N VAL A 293 22.78 -16.35 4.09
CA VAL A 293 21.51 -16.04 4.76
C VAL A 293 20.70 -17.30 5.05
N ILE A 294 20.64 -18.27 4.12
CA ILE A 294 19.93 -19.53 4.39
C ILE A 294 20.51 -20.29 5.59
N ALA A 295 21.84 -20.32 5.72
CA ALA A 295 22.50 -21.00 6.83
C ALA A 295 22.24 -20.30 8.17
N LYS A 296 22.18 -18.97 8.17
CA LYS A 296 21.83 -18.16 9.34
C LYS A 296 20.37 -18.38 9.75
N ILE A 297 19.44 -18.42 8.79
CA ILE A 297 18.02 -18.70 9.04
C ILE A 297 17.82 -20.10 9.62
N ASP A 298 18.42 -21.14 9.00
CA ASP A 298 18.31 -22.52 9.49
C ASP A 298 18.79 -22.62 10.93
N LYS A 299 19.97 -22.03 11.23
CA LYS A 299 20.49 -21.98 12.60
C LYS A 299 19.52 -21.27 13.56
N ALA A 300 19.03 -20.09 13.21
CA ALA A 300 18.20 -19.26 14.08
C ALA A 300 16.85 -19.92 14.42
N PHE A 301 16.21 -20.59 13.45
CA PHE A 301 14.88 -21.21 13.63
C PHE A 301 14.93 -22.73 13.85
N SER A 302 16.11 -23.34 13.94
CA SER A 302 16.29 -24.79 14.16
C SER A 302 15.57 -25.36 15.39
N TYR A 303 15.28 -24.52 16.39
CA TYR A 303 14.55 -24.93 17.60
C TYR A 303 13.08 -25.27 17.34
N MET A 304 12.50 -24.74 16.26
CA MET A 304 11.10 -24.93 15.94
C MET A 304 10.82 -26.39 15.54
N LYS A 305 9.67 -26.91 15.96
CA LYS A 305 9.25 -28.28 15.65
C LYS A 305 7.96 -28.28 14.83
N PRO A 306 7.90 -29.03 13.71
CA PRO A 306 6.69 -29.10 12.91
C PRO A 306 5.57 -29.78 13.70
N LYS A 307 4.33 -29.41 13.39
CA LYS A 307 3.12 -30.03 13.95
C LYS A 307 2.07 -30.24 12.86
N SER A 308 1.12 -31.13 13.12
CA SER A 308 -0.07 -31.23 12.28
C SER A 308 -0.89 -29.93 12.40
N ILE A 309 -1.34 -29.40 11.26
CA ILE A 309 -2.22 -28.23 11.20
C ILE A 309 -3.66 -28.71 11.08
N PRO A 310 -4.61 -28.21 11.88
CA PRO A 310 -6.02 -28.52 11.70
C PRO A 310 -6.47 -28.17 10.28
N GLU A 311 -7.08 -29.14 9.60
CA GLU A 311 -7.64 -28.91 8.26
C GLU A 311 -8.81 -27.93 8.35
N TYR A 312 -8.74 -26.84 7.58
CA TYR A 312 -9.87 -25.93 7.42
C TYR A 312 -10.88 -26.54 6.44
N LYS A 313 -12.08 -26.86 6.94
CA LYS A 313 -13.17 -27.37 6.10
C LYS A 313 -13.83 -26.19 5.38
N ILE A 314 -13.51 -26.04 4.09
CA ILE A 314 -14.09 -25.01 3.23
C ILE A 314 -15.61 -25.23 3.15
N GLY A 315 -16.38 -24.26 3.61
CA GLY A 315 -17.83 -24.25 3.43
C GLY A 315 -18.18 -24.11 1.96
N GLN A 316 -18.91 -25.09 1.40
CA GLN A 316 -19.35 -25.01 0.02
C GLN A 316 -20.47 -23.98 -0.13
N GLU A 317 -20.27 -23.04 -1.05
CA GLU A 317 -21.27 -22.03 -1.32
C GLU A 317 -22.32 -22.48 -2.35
N LYS A 318 -23.58 -22.12 -2.09
CA LYS A 318 -24.68 -22.30 -3.05
C LYS A 318 -24.55 -21.29 -4.19
N PRO A 319 -24.84 -21.66 -5.45
CA PRO A 319 -24.90 -20.70 -6.56
C PRO A 319 -25.84 -19.52 -6.26
N ILE A 320 -25.42 -18.31 -6.63
CA ILE A 320 -26.29 -17.13 -6.61
C ILE A 320 -27.11 -17.17 -7.90
N THR A 321 -28.43 -17.35 -7.79
CA THR A 321 -29.35 -17.49 -8.95
C THR A 321 -30.23 -16.27 -9.20
N SER A 322 -30.20 -15.30 -8.28
CA SER A 322 -30.85 -14.00 -8.41
C SER A 322 -30.01 -12.94 -7.68
N PRO A 323 -30.01 -11.67 -8.12
CA PRO A 323 -29.21 -10.63 -7.47
C PRO A 323 -29.54 -10.49 -6.00
N ILE A 324 -28.51 -10.49 -5.15
CA ILE A 324 -28.65 -10.19 -3.73
C ILE A 324 -28.37 -8.71 -3.55
N VAL A 325 -29.39 -7.96 -3.12
CA VAL A 325 -29.28 -6.51 -2.90
C VAL A 325 -29.31 -6.22 -1.40
N LYS A 326 -28.33 -5.47 -0.92
CA LYS A 326 -28.23 -4.98 0.46
C LYS A 326 -27.94 -3.49 0.47
N GLU A 327 -28.24 -2.85 1.59
CA GLU A 327 -27.92 -1.45 1.81
C GLU A 327 -27.06 -1.31 3.07
N VAL A 328 -26.16 -0.33 3.02
CA VAL A 328 -25.35 0.14 4.14
C VAL A 328 -25.56 1.65 4.24
N VAL A 329 -25.72 2.18 5.44
CA VAL A 329 -25.89 3.61 5.69
C VAL A 329 -24.63 4.16 6.37
N GLY A 330 -24.22 5.38 6.02
CA GLY A 330 -23.20 6.09 6.77
C GLY A 330 -22.92 7.49 6.23
N PRO A 331 -22.05 8.28 6.88
CA PRO A 331 -21.98 9.74 6.69
C PRO A 331 -21.34 10.19 5.37
N ASN A 332 -20.48 9.36 4.73
CA ASN A 332 -19.79 9.74 3.49
C ASN A 332 -20.73 9.79 2.26
N PRO A 333 -20.28 10.28 1.10
CA PRO A 333 -21.08 10.27 -0.13
C PRO A 333 -21.53 8.86 -0.57
N GLU A 334 -22.68 8.81 -1.25
CA GLU A 334 -23.27 7.57 -1.77
C GLU A 334 -22.40 6.89 -2.83
N ASN A 335 -22.45 5.56 -2.88
CA ASN A 335 -21.81 4.76 -3.92
C ASN A 335 -22.47 3.36 -4.01
N VAL A 336 -22.16 2.61 -5.07
CA VAL A 336 -22.59 1.21 -5.21
C VAL A 336 -21.38 0.32 -5.46
N MET A 337 -21.36 -0.85 -4.84
CA MET A 337 -20.38 -1.90 -5.10
C MET A 337 -21.09 -3.20 -5.53
N LEU A 338 -20.59 -3.83 -6.58
CA LEU A 338 -21.05 -5.12 -7.10
C LEU A 338 -19.96 -6.17 -6.88
N GLY A 339 -20.35 -7.40 -6.58
CA GLY A 339 -19.44 -8.53 -6.39
C GLY A 339 -19.90 -9.78 -7.12
N PHE A 340 -18.98 -10.41 -7.85
CA PHE A 340 -19.17 -11.71 -8.50
C PHE A 340 -18.21 -12.73 -7.89
N ARG A 341 -18.71 -13.93 -7.57
CA ARG A 341 -17.94 -14.99 -6.92
C ARG A 341 -17.26 -15.92 -7.94
N PHE A 342 -16.01 -16.25 -7.68
CA PHE A 342 -15.17 -17.14 -8.48
C PHE A 342 -14.52 -18.24 -7.62
N PRO A 343 -13.99 -19.31 -8.23
CA PRO A 343 -13.19 -20.31 -7.52
C PRO A 343 -11.91 -19.72 -6.90
N GLY A 344 -11.24 -20.53 -6.07
CA GLY A 344 -10.03 -20.17 -5.35
C GLY A 344 -8.81 -19.84 -6.22
N ALA A 345 -7.83 -19.17 -5.60
CA ALA A 345 -6.64 -18.58 -6.20
C ALA A 345 -5.80 -19.51 -7.10
N THR A 346 -5.77 -20.81 -6.79
CA THR A 346 -4.95 -21.79 -7.53
C THR A 346 -5.58 -22.22 -8.86
N THR A 347 -6.83 -21.87 -9.10
CA THR A 347 -7.54 -22.23 -10.34
C THR A 347 -7.13 -21.34 -11.51
N LYS A 348 -7.21 -21.89 -12.73
CA LYS A 348 -7.02 -21.09 -13.96
C LYS A 348 -7.99 -19.91 -14.02
N ASP A 349 -9.23 -20.12 -13.62
CA ASP A 349 -10.28 -19.10 -13.69
C ASP A 349 -9.97 -17.90 -12.77
N ALA A 350 -9.42 -18.13 -11.57
CA ALA A 350 -9.03 -17.04 -10.67
C ALA A 350 -7.88 -16.20 -11.25
N ARG A 351 -6.91 -16.80 -11.96
CA ARG A 351 -5.82 -16.06 -12.60
C ARG A 351 -6.28 -15.14 -13.72
N LEU A 352 -7.37 -15.49 -14.41
CA LEU A 352 -7.96 -14.66 -15.46
C LEU A 352 -8.67 -13.42 -14.90
N LEU A 353 -8.90 -13.34 -13.59
CA LEU A 353 -9.56 -12.18 -12.98
C LEU A 353 -8.75 -10.89 -13.11
N ASN A 354 -7.42 -10.95 -13.07
CA ASN A 354 -6.58 -9.78 -13.35
C ASN A 354 -6.77 -9.27 -14.78
N LEU A 355 -6.82 -10.18 -15.76
CA LEU A 355 -7.07 -9.83 -17.15
C LEU A 355 -8.46 -9.20 -17.32
N VAL A 356 -9.51 -9.83 -16.78
CA VAL A 356 -10.88 -9.32 -16.87
C VAL A 356 -11.03 -7.99 -16.12
N GLY A 357 -10.40 -7.85 -14.95
CA GLY A 357 -10.30 -6.58 -14.24
C GLY A 357 -9.70 -5.49 -15.13
N ASN A 358 -8.56 -5.75 -15.77
CA ASN A 358 -7.91 -4.82 -16.70
C ASN A 358 -8.74 -4.53 -17.97
N MET A 359 -9.53 -5.49 -18.47
CA MET A 359 -10.43 -5.26 -19.60
C MET A 359 -11.56 -4.29 -19.23
N LEU A 360 -12.01 -4.32 -17.98
CA LEU A 360 -13.00 -3.39 -17.46
C LEU A 360 -12.35 -2.05 -17.07
N THR A 361 -11.23 -2.07 -16.35
CA THR A 361 -10.54 -0.89 -15.81
C THR A 361 -9.03 -1.10 -15.82
N ASN A 362 -8.33 -0.34 -16.67
CA ASN A 362 -6.87 -0.24 -16.70
C ASN A 362 -6.38 1.21 -16.67
N GLY A 363 -7.29 2.17 -16.45
CA GLY A 363 -7.00 3.60 -16.33
C GLY A 363 -6.90 4.35 -17.66
N GLN A 364 -7.00 3.67 -18.81
CA GLN A 364 -6.86 4.30 -20.12
C GLN A 364 -7.89 3.80 -21.15
N ALA A 365 -7.98 2.49 -21.33
CA ALA A 365 -8.67 1.86 -22.46
C ALA A 365 -9.66 0.76 -22.06
N GLY A 366 -9.85 0.50 -20.76
CA GLY A 366 -10.85 -0.45 -20.28
C GLY A 366 -12.28 0.03 -20.59
N LEU A 367 -13.24 -0.89 -20.61
CA LEU A 367 -14.64 -0.58 -20.91
C LEU A 367 -15.21 0.50 -19.97
N ILE A 368 -15.00 0.36 -18.66
CA ILE A 368 -15.42 1.34 -17.66
C ILE A 368 -14.65 2.67 -17.85
N ASP A 369 -13.35 2.61 -18.16
CA ASP A 369 -12.53 3.81 -18.39
C ASP A 369 -13.10 4.64 -19.55
N LEU A 370 -13.39 3.99 -20.68
CA LEU A 370 -13.84 4.68 -21.89
C LEU A 370 -15.32 5.06 -21.81
N ASP A 371 -16.19 4.15 -21.41
CA ASP A 371 -17.63 4.35 -21.56
C ASP A 371 -18.28 5.08 -20.39
N LEU A 372 -17.67 5.03 -19.19
CA LEU A 372 -18.22 5.62 -17.98
C LEU A 372 -17.37 6.78 -17.46
N VAL A 373 -16.05 6.63 -17.36
CA VAL A 373 -15.15 7.64 -16.76
C VAL A 373 -14.80 8.74 -17.76
N LYS A 374 -14.28 8.38 -18.95
CA LYS A 374 -13.88 9.30 -20.02
C LYS A 374 -15.08 10.07 -20.57
N LYS A 375 -16.21 9.40 -20.75
CA LYS A 375 -17.51 10.01 -21.11
C LYS A 375 -18.20 10.72 -19.94
N GLN A 376 -17.56 10.75 -18.76
CA GLN A 376 -18.01 11.53 -17.61
C GLN A 376 -19.42 11.18 -17.11
N LYS A 377 -19.87 9.93 -17.34
CA LYS A 377 -21.19 9.43 -16.89
C LYS A 377 -21.23 9.14 -15.39
N LEU A 378 -20.07 8.88 -14.79
CA LEU A 378 -19.88 8.65 -13.37
C LEU A 378 -18.77 9.56 -12.82
N LEU A 379 -18.78 9.84 -11.52
CA LEU A 379 -17.66 10.58 -10.89
C LEU A 379 -16.38 9.75 -10.92
N ALA A 380 -16.52 8.47 -10.57
CA ALA A 380 -15.50 7.46 -10.61
C ALA A 380 -16.16 6.09 -10.77
N ALA A 381 -15.48 5.18 -11.45
CA ALA A 381 -15.84 3.78 -11.51
C ALA A 381 -14.60 2.93 -11.78
N TYR A 382 -14.56 1.73 -11.23
CA TYR A 382 -13.45 0.80 -11.40
C TYR A 382 -13.88 -0.64 -11.11
N ALA A 383 -13.16 -1.59 -11.70
CA ALA A 383 -13.24 -3.01 -11.42
C ALA A 383 -11.88 -3.54 -10.96
N PHE A 384 -11.86 -4.43 -9.98
CA PHE A 384 -10.63 -5.06 -9.49
C PHE A 384 -10.92 -6.44 -8.88
N PRO A 385 -9.96 -7.37 -8.96
CA PRO A 385 -10.11 -8.67 -8.33
C PRO A 385 -9.66 -8.66 -6.87
N TYR A 386 -10.28 -9.54 -6.08
CA TYR A 386 -9.87 -9.89 -4.73
C TYR A 386 -9.67 -11.42 -4.70
N VAL A 387 -8.42 -11.85 -4.83
CA VAL A 387 -8.05 -13.26 -5.03
C VAL A 387 -7.72 -13.89 -3.67
N LEU A 388 -8.42 -14.97 -3.32
CA LEU A 388 -8.19 -15.73 -2.08
C LEU A 388 -8.20 -17.24 -2.36
N LYS A 389 -7.61 -18.02 -1.47
CA LYS A 389 -7.40 -19.47 -1.63
C LYS A 389 -8.68 -20.28 -1.80
N ASP A 390 -9.73 -19.99 -1.04
CA ASP A 390 -10.96 -20.80 -1.08
C ASP A 390 -11.91 -20.35 -2.20
N TYR A 391 -12.08 -19.03 -2.35
CA TYR A 391 -12.92 -18.38 -3.34
C TYR A 391 -12.39 -16.98 -3.65
N SER A 392 -12.47 -16.55 -4.91
CA SER A 392 -12.07 -15.20 -5.32
C SER A 392 -13.29 -14.34 -5.69
N VAL A 393 -13.12 -13.02 -5.79
CA VAL A 393 -14.18 -12.07 -6.11
C VAL A 393 -13.72 -11.10 -7.21
N LEU A 394 -14.59 -10.78 -8.16
CA LEU A 394 -14.45 -9.56 -8.98
C LEU A 394 -15.37 -8.49 -8.40
N LEU A 395 -14.79 -7.37 -7.98
CA LEU A 395 -15.52 -6.23 -7.43
C LEU A 395 -15.60 -5.12 -8.47
N LEU A 396 -16.78 -4.49 -8.59
CA LEU A 396 -16.99 -3.28 -9.37
C LEU A 396 -17.53 -2.20 -8.45
N GLN A 397 -17.00 -0.98 -8.51
CA GLN A 397 -17.49 0.14 -7.73
C GLN A 397 -17.81 1.33 -8.63
N GLY A 398 -18.87 2.06 -8.30
CA GLY A 398 -19.29 3.27 -9.01
C GLY A 398 -19.77 4.37 -8.08
N ARG A 399 -19.44 5.61 -8.42
CA ARG A 399 -19.87 6.83 -7.71
C ARG A 399 -20.76 7.70 -8.60
N PRO A 400 -21.98 8.05 -8.15
CA PRO A 400 -22.95 8.78 -8.96
C PRO A 400 -22.53 10.24 -9.21
N THR A 401 -22.89 10.78 -10.38
CA THR A 401 -22.91 12.23 -10.63
C THR A 401 -24.07 12.91 -9.89
N GLU A 402 -24.21 14.23 -10.03
CA GLU A 402 -25.32 14.95 -9.39
C GLU A 402 -26.68 14.56 -10.00
N GLY A 403 -27.66 14.27 -9.15
CA GLY A 403 -29.01 13.84 -9.57
C GLY A 403 -29.13 12.40 -10.05
N GLN A 404 -28.02 11.66 -10.17
CA GLN A 404 -28.01 10.27 -10.61
C GLN A 404 -28.31 9.31 -9.44
N SER A 405 -29.22 8.38 -9.66
CA SER A 405 -29.57 7.32 -8.72
C SER A 405 -28.52 6.21 -8.68
N LEU A 406 -28.39 5.52 -7.56
CA LEU A 406 -27.48 4.37 -7.47
C LEU A 406 -27.91 3.19 -8.36
N ASP A 407 -29.20 3.05 -8.67
CA ASP A 407 -29.68 2.04 -9.63
C ASP A 407 -29.18 2.33 -11.04
N GLU A 408 -29.15 3.59 -11.47
CA GLU A 408 -28.54 3.98 -12.74
C GLU A 408 -27.05 3.65 -12.75
N VAL A 409 -26.32 3.91 -11.66
CA VAL A 409 -24.90 3.55 -11.54
C VAL A 409 -24.71 2.04 -11.63
N ARG A 410 -25.50 1.24 -10.90
CA ARG A 410 -25.47 -0.23 -10.99
C ARG A 410 -25.71 -0.68 -12.43
N ASN A 411 -26.73 -0.14 -13.09
CA ASN A 411 -27.09 -0.52 -14.45
C ASN A 411 -25.98 -0.19 -15.44
N LEU A 412 -25.31 0.96 -15.29
CA LEU A 412 -24.14 1.32 -16.10
C LEU A 412 -23.00 0.31 -15.91
N LEU A 413 -22.68 -0.08 -14.68
CA LEU A 413 -21.66 -1.11 -14.42
C LEU A 413 -22.03 -2.48 -15.02
N LEU A 414 -23.28 -2.90 -14.89
CA LEU A 414 -23.77 -4.16 -15.47
C LEU A 414 -23.80 -4.14 -17.00
N GLN A 415 -23.99 -2.97 -17.63
CA GLN A 415 -23.87 -2.81 -19.08
C GLN A 415 -22.44 -3.08 -19.56
N GLU A 416 -21.42 -2.67 -18.82
CA GLU A 416 -20.02 -2.97 -19.18
C GLU A 416 -19.71 -4.46 -19.05
N ILE A 417 -20.32 -5.15 -18.07
CA ILE A 417 -20.27 -6.61 -17.97
C ILE A 417 -20.96 -7.28 -19.16
N ASP A 418 -22.11 -6.75 -19.60
CA ASP A 418 -22.84 -7.27 -20.76
C ASP A 418 -22.05 -7.11 -22.07
N LYS A 419 -21.37 -5.97 -22.26
CA LYS A 419 -20.44 -5.75 -23.37
C LYS A 419 -19.30 -6.76 -23.36
N LEU A 420 -18.67 -6.98 -22.20
CA LEU A 420 -17.61 -7.98 -22.06
C LEU A 420 -18.11 -9.38 -22.47
N ARG A 421 -19.33 -9.75 -22.04
CA ARG A 421 -19.96 -11.04 -22.39
C ARG A 421 -20.25 -11.17 -23.89
N LYS A 422 -20.64 -10.08 -24.54
CA LYS A 422 -20.96 -10.02 -25.99
C LYS A 422 -19.73 -9.87 -26.88
N GLY A 423 -18.57 -9.57 -26.32
CA GLY A 423 -17.37 -9.26 -27.10
C GLY A 423 -17.37 -7.82 -27.64
N ASP A 424 -18.11 -6.90 -27.02
CA ASP A 424 -18.19 -5.49 -27.45
C ASP A 424 -16.97 -4.68 -26.93
N PHE A 425 -15.77 -5.19 -27.22
CA PHE A 425 -14.48 -4.54 -26.93
C PHE A 425 -13.53 -4.71 -28.13
N SER A 426 -12.50 -3.86 -28.20
CA SER A 426 -11.54 -3.85 -29.31
C SER A 426 -10.77 -5.16 -29.44
N ASP A 427 -10.53 -5.63 -30.65
CA ASP A 427 -9.81 -6.88 -30.90
C ASP A 427 -8.34 -6.82 -30.44
N ASP A 428 -7.76 -5.62 -30.39
CA ASP A 428 -6.39 -5.38 -29.90
C ASP A 428 -6.30 -5.08 -28.39
N LEU A 429 -7.42 -5.11 -27.65
CA LEU A 429 -7.42 -4.82 -26.22
C LEU A 429 -6.64 -5.88 -25.43
N ILE A 430 -6.79 -7.18 -25.77
CA ILE A 430 -6.08 -8.26 -25.09
C ILE A 430 -4.57 -8.11 -25.29
N GLU A 431 -4.13 -7.90 -26.53
CA GLU A 431 -2.71 -7.66 -26.86
C GLU A 431 -2.16 -6.44 -26.11
N SER A 432 -2.93 -5.35 -26.07
CA SER A 432 -2.54 -4.14 -25.34
C SER A 432 -2.41 -4.40 -23.83
N ILE A 433 -3.34 -5.15 -23.23
CA ILE A 433 -3.24 -5.55 -21.81
C ILE A 433 -1.98 -6.39 -21.59
N VAL A 434 -1.69 -7.36 -22.46
CA VAL A 434 -0.48 -8.20 -22.35
C VAL A 434 0.79 -7.35 -22.35
N ASN A 435 0.88 -6.35 -23.24
CA ASN A 435 2.03 -5.44 -23.29
C ASN A 435 2.15 -4.57 -22.03
N ASN A 436 1.02 -4.12 -21.47
CA ASN A 436 1.03 -3.37 -20.21
C ASN A 436 1.36 -4.26 -19.01
N GLU A 437 0.90 -5.50 -18.97
CA GLU A 437 1.27 -6.46 -17.93
C GLU A 437 2.78 -6.74 -17.94
N LYS A 438 3.40 -6.85 -19.11
CA LYS A 438 4.87 -6.92 -19.24
C LYS A 438 5.55 -5.70 -18.64
N LYS A 439 5.11 -4.48 -19.02
CA LYS A 439 5.61 -3.23 -18.44
C LYS A 439 5.48 -3.25 -16.91
N ASN A 440 4.30 -3.63 -16.41
CA ASN A 440 3.98 -3.64 -14.98
C ASN A 440 4.86 -4.63 -14.20
N ILE A 441 5.14 -5.82 -14.73
CA ILE A 441 6.05 -6.78 -14.11
C ILE A 441 7.47 -6.22 -14.04
N ILE A 442 7.99 -5.69 -15.15
CA ILE A 442 9.33 -5.07 -15.17
C ILE A 442 9.42 -3.91 -14.16
N GLN A 443 8.37 -3.09 -14.05
CA GLN A 443 8.30 -1.99 -13.08
C GLN A 443 8.29 -2.50 -11.63
N LYS A 444 7.50 -3.54 -11.33
CA LYS A 444 7.46 -4.13 -9.98
C LYS A 444 8.82 -4.70 -9.59
N ASP A 445 9.51 -5.35 -10.52
CA ASP A 445 10.84 -5.95 -10.30
C ASP A 445 11.94 -4.92 -10.02
N GLU A 446 11.72 -3.62 -10.26
CA GLU A 446 12.68 -2.59 -9.90
C GLU A 446 12.87 -2.46 -8.38
N LYS A 447 11.85 -2.81 -7.58
CA LYS A 447 11.85 -2.67 -6.12
C LYS A 447 11.94 -4.02 -5.43
N TYR A 448 12.93 -4.19 -4.55
CA TYR A 448 13.08 -5.39 -3.72
C TYR A 448 11.86 -5.62 -2.82
N SER A 449 11.20 -4.55 -2.35
CA SER A 449 9.98 -4.66 -1.55
C SER A 449 8.80 -5.26 -2.32
N SER A 450 8.63 -4.88 -3.59
CA SER A 450 7.63 -5.48 -4.48
C SER A 450 7.91 -6.97 -4.73
N ARG A 451 9.17 -7.33 -4.99
CA ARG A 451 9.58 -8.75 -5.18
C ARG A 451 9.22 -9.59 -3.97
N ALA A 452 9.63 -9.13 -2.77
CA ALA A 452 9.33 -9.83 -1.53
C ALA A 452 7.81 -9.93 -1.27
N SER A 453 7.03 -8.89 -1.58
CA SER A 453 5.57 -8.90 -1.37
C SER A 453 4.89 -9.93 -2.27
N ILE A 454 5.24 -9.97 -3.56
CA ILE A 454 4.66 -10.93 -4.51
C ILE A 454 4.97 -12.37 -4.07
N LEU A 455 6.22 -12.65 -3.70
CA LEU A 455 6.64 -13.97 -3.23
C LEU A 455 5.94 -14.38 -1.91
N MET A 456 5.66 -13.40 -1.04
CA MET A 456 4.90 -13.60 0.20
C MET A 456 3.44 -13.93 -0.11
N ASP A 457 2.78 -13.17 -1.00
CA ASP A 457 1.39 -13.40 -1.40
C ASP A 457 1.20 -14.76 -2.09
N GLU A 458 2.15 -15.13 -2.96
CA GLU A 458 2.18 -16.45 -3.61
C GLU A 458 2.32 -17.57 -2.58
N PHE A 459 3.25 -17.40 -1.62
CA PHE A 459 3.43 -18.36 -0.54
C PHE A 459 2.15 -18.55 0.25
N THR A 460 1.49 -17.49 0.72
CA THR A 460 0.31 -17.60 1.58
C THR A 460 -0.95 -18.04 0.87
N SER A 461 -1.07 -17.74 -0.42
CA SER A 461 -2.20 -18.13 -1.27
C SER A 461 -2.02 -19.50 -1.94
N ASP A 462 -0.88 -20.18 -1.71
CA ASP A 462 -0.49 -21.44 -2.37
C ASP A 462 -0.44 -21.35 -3.91
N ILE A 463 -0.08 -20.18 -4.43
CA ILE A 463 0.10 -19.98 -5.88
C ILE A 463 1.50 -20.47 -6.25
N ASP A 464 1.60 -21.33 -7.27
CA ASP A 464 2.89 -21.75 -7.81
C ASP A 464 3.55 -20.59 -8.56
N HIS A 465 4.73 -20.17 -8.10
CA HIS A 465 5.52 -19.10 -8.69
C HIS A 465 5.78 -19.29 -10.19
N LYS A 466 5.97 -20.54 -10.64
CA LYS A 466 6.12 -20.84 -12.08
C LYS A 466 4.89 -20.37 -12.86
N VAL A 467 3.70 -20.59 -12.31
CA VAL A 467 2.44 -20.19 -12.96
C VAL A 467 2.30 -18.68 -13.01
N SER A 468 2.75 -17.96 -11.97
CA SER A 468 2.79 -16.50 -11.98
C SER A 468 3.73 -15.95 -13.07
N LEU A 469 4.90 -16.57 -13.25
CA LEU A 469 5.85 -16.20 -14.31
C LEU A 469 5.29 -16.49 -15.71
N GLU A 470 4.55 -17.58 -15.86
CA GLU A 470 3.87 -17.96 -17.11
C GLU A 470 2.66 -17.08 -17.43
N TYR A 471 2.18 -16.25 -16.49
CA TYR A 471 0.92 -15.52 -16.63
C TYR A 471 0.82 -14.72 -17.93
N VAL A 472 1.86 -13.95 -18.27
CA VAL A 472 1.89 -13.13 -19.49
C VAL A 472 1.78 -13.99 -20.75
N ASP A 473 2.48 -15.12 -20.79
CA ASP A 473 2.46 -16.07 -21.90
C ASP A 473 1.14 -16.88 -21.94
N GLU A 474 0.46 -17.04 -20.81
CA GLU A 474 -0.87 -17.64 -20.72
C GLU A 474 -1.91 -16.70 -21.32
N ILE A 475 -1.95 -15.42 -20.89
CA ILE A 475 -2.96 -14.47 -21.36
C ILE A 475 -2.74 -14.04 -22.82
N SER A 476 -1.50 -14.09 -23.33
CA SER A 476 -1.21 -13.74 -24.73
C SER A 476 -1.77 -14.72 -25.74
N LYS A 477 -2.14 -15.93 -25.30
CA LYS A 477 -2.73 -16.99 -26.15
C LYS A 477 -4.25 -16.96 -26.15
N LEU A 478 -4.87 -16.13 -25.30
CA LEU A 478 -6.32 -16.07 -25.19
C LEU A 478 -6.92 -15.29 -26.35
N THR A 479 -8.05 -15.79 -26.82
CA THR A 479 -8.85 -15.16 -27.85
C THR A 479 -10.00 -14.39 -27.23
N LYS A 480 -10.60 -13.51 -28.03
CA LYS A 480 -11.85 -12.82 -27.68
C LYS A 480 -12.96 -13.78 -27.26
N LYS A 481 -13.06 -14.94 -27.93
CA LYS A 481 -14.02 -15.99 -27.59
C LYS A 481 -13.78 -16.58 -26.20
N ASP A 482 -12.52 -16.78 -25.81
CA ASP A 482 -12.19 -17.29 -24.47
C ASP A 482 -12.66 -16.33 -23.36
N ILE A 483 -12.51 -15.02 -23.58
CA ILE A 483 -13.01 -14.00 -22.65
C ILE A 483 -14.54 -14.01 -22.58
N MET A 484 -15.20 -14.09 -23.74
CA MET A 484 -16.67 -14.16 -23.79
C MET A 484 -17.19 -15.40 -23.06
N ASP A 485 -16.53 -16.55 -23.22
CA ASP A 485 -16.90 -17.79 -22.55
C ASP A 485 -16.67 -17.71 -21.04
N PHE A 486 -15.55 -17.12 -20.61
CA PHE A 486 -15.28 -16.85 -19.20
C PHE A 486 -16.34 -15.92 -18.59
N ALA A 487 -16.67 -14.82 -19.28
CA ALA A 487 -17.70 -13.89 -18.84
C ALA A 487 -19.10 -14.53 -18.82
N ALA A 488 -19.45 -15.35 -19.82
CA ALA A 488 -20.73 -16.06 -19.85
C ALA A 488 -20.87 -17.09 -18.72
N LYS A 489 -19.75 -17.71 -18.32
CA LYS A 489 -19.70 -18.67 -17.22
C LYS A 489 -19.92 -18.01 -15.86
N TYR A 490 -19.31 -16.85 -15.60
CA TYR A 490 -19.26 -16.28 -14.25
C TYR A 490 -19.95 -14.93 -14.05
N LEU A 491 -20.15 -14.15 -15.12
CA LEU A 491 -20.64 -12.77 -15.06
C LEU A 491 -22.06 -12.68 -15.66
N GLN A 492 -22.99 -13.39 -15.02
CA GLN A 492 -24.38 -13.47 -15.45
C GLN A 492 -25.19 -12.28 -14.91
N ALA A 493 -26.31 -11.98 -15.55
CA ALA A 493 -27.18 -10.86 -15.15
C ALA A 493 -27.86 -11.06 -13.79
N ASN A 494 -27.75 -12.25 -13.18
CA ASN A 494 -28.49 -12.64 -12.00
C ASN A 494 -27.62 -13.24 -10.88
N ASN A 495 -26.29 -13.34 -11.03
CA ASN A 495 -25.44 -14.05 -10.06
C ASN A 495 -24.48 -13.15 -9.28
N TYR A 496 -24.91 -11.93 -8.97
CA TYR A 496 -24.10 -10.92 -8.26
C TYR A 496 -24.73 -10.49 -6.93
N VAL A 497 -23.88 -9.92 -6.07
CA VAL A 497 -24.27 -9.14 -4.90
C VAL A 497 -24.13 -7.65 -5.24
N ALA A 498 -25.09 -6.82 -4.84
CA ALA A 498 -25.00 -5.37 -4.90
C ALA A 498 -25.18 -4.76 -3.51
N ILE A 499 -24.21 -3.94 -3.11
CA ILE A 499 -24.26 -3.16 -1.87
C ILE A 499 -24.46 -1.70 -2.23
N TYR A 500 -25.62 -1.15 -1.84
CA TYR A 500 -25.92 0.27 -1.93
C TYR A 500 -25.45 0.98 -0.67
N LYS A 501 -24.41 1.79 -0.80
CA LYS A 501 -23.98 2.68 0.26
C LYS A 501 -24.81 3.97 0.17
N ARG A 502 -25.73 4.14 1.12
CA ARG A 502 -26.56 5.33 1.30
C ARG A 502 -25.89 6.35 2.21
N LYS A 503 -26.18 7.62 1.97
CA LYS A 503 -25.77 8.69 2.86
C LYS A 503 -26.81 8.82 3.97
N GLY A 504 -26.36 8.79 5.21
CA GLY A 504 -27.22 9.00 6.37
C GLY A 504 -26.49 8.75 7.67
N GLU A 505 -27.20 8.96 8.77
CA GLU A 505 -26.77 8.57 10.11
C GLU A 505 -27.01 7.06 10.28
N ASP A 506 -25.98 6.32 10.66
CA ASP A 506 -26.11 4.91 10.99
C ASP A 506 -26.44 4.73 12.48
N LYS A 507 -27.72 4.59 12.77
CA LYS A 507 -28.23 4.43 14.14
C LYS A 507 -28.03 3.02 14.70
N SER A 508 -27.48 2.10 13.91
CA SER A 508 -27.23 0.72 14.34
C SER A 508 -25.85 0.53 14.96
N ILE A 509 -24.97 1.54 14.89
CA ILE A 509 -23.63 1.47 15.48
C ILE A 509 -23.74 1.34 17.00
N VAL A 510 -23.28 0.19 17.50
CA VAL A 510 -23.06 -0.01 18.93
C VAL A 510 -21.58 0.22 19.19
N LYS A 511 -21.26 1.34 19.84
CA LYS A 511 -19.89 1.63 20.26
C LYS A 511 -19.42 0.58 21.27
N VAL A 512 -18.17 0.14 21.14
CA VAL A 512 -17.54 -0.64 22.20
C VAL A 512 -17.20 0.30 23.35
N ASP A 513 -17.91 0.13 24.47
CA ASP A 513 -17.61 0.86 25.71
C ASP A 513 -16.21 0.52 26.20
N LYS A 514 -15.41 1.57 26.41
CA LYS A 514 -14.05 1.50 26.91
C LYS A 514 -14.06 1.43 28.44
N PRO A 515 -13.61 0.34 29.06
CA PRO A 515 -13.32 0.37 30.49
C PRO A 515 -12.30 1.46 30.85
N THR A 516 -12.45 2.05 32.03
CA THR A 516 -11.42 2.96 32.55
C THR A 516 -10.20 2.14 32.97
N ILE A 517 -9.06 2.43 32.34
CA ILE A 517 -7.77 1.81 32.67
C ILE A 517 -6.92 2.78 33.50
N THR A 518 -6.33 2.27 34.57
CA THR A 518 -5.34 3.01 35.35
C THR A 518 -4.04 3.10 34.55
N PRO A 519 -3.45 4.30 34.33
CA PRO A 519 -2.21 4.42 33.58
C PRO A 519 -1.09 3.56 34.16
N VAL A 520 -0.41 2.81 33.29
CA VAL A 520 0.64 1.87 33.70
C VAL A 520 2.04 2.45 33.47
N SER A 521 3.03 1.99 34.27
CA SER A 521 4.44 2.28 33.98
C SER A 521 4.86 1.57 32.69
N VAL A 522 5.69 2.23 31.89
CA VAL A 522 6.23 1.69 30.64
C VAL A 522 7.73 1.43 30.68
N ASN A 523 8.40 1.81 31.77
CA ASN A 523 9.79 1.45 32.04
C ASN A 523 10.75 1.79 30.87
N ARG A 524 10.63 3.01 30.33
CA ARG A 524 11.32 3.45 29.09
C ARG A 524 12.82 3.30 29.09
N GLU A 525 13.45 3.61 30.22
CA GLU A 525 14.90 3.61 30.38
C GLU A 525 15.45 2.23 30.75
N ASP A 526 14.57 1.26 31.03
CA ASP A 526 14.99 -0.09 31.35
C ASP A 526 15.29 -0.88 30.07
N GLN A 527 16.25 -1.80 30.19
CA GLN A 527 16.67 -2.69 29.12
C GLN A 527 16.82 -4.10 29.68
N SER A 528 16.25 -5.07 28.97
CA SER A 528 16.47 -6.49 29.22
C SER A 528 17.93 -6.86 28.92
N PRO A 529 18.44 -7.96 29.51
CA PRO A 529 19.72 -8.54 29.11
C PRO A 529 19.78 -8.89 27.62
N PHE A 530 18.63 -9.20 27.01
CA PHE A 530 18.55 -9.54 25.60
C PHE A 530 18.78 -8.32 24.70
N LEU A 531 18.14 -7.18 24.96
CA LEU A 531 18.40 -5.94 24.21
C LEU A 531 19.89 -5.54 24.30
N LYS A 532 20.49 -5.58 25.49
CA LYS A 532 21.93 -5.28 25.66
C LYS A 532 22.80 -6.19 24.80
N LYS A 533 22.47 -7.49 24.75
CA LYS A 533 23.15 -8.45 23.87
C LYS A 533 22.98 -8.06 22.40
N ILE A 534 21.80 -7.64 21.95
CA ILE A 534 21.58 -7.18 20.56
C ILE A 534 22.40 -5.94 20.24
N ASP A 535 22.48 -4.98 21.17
CA ASP A 535 23.28 -3.77 21.00
C ASP A 535 24.78 -4.09 20.89
N GLU A 536 25.26 -5.05 21.67
CA GLU A 536 26.65 -5.53 21.67
C GLU A 536 27.01 -6.41 20.46
N MET A 537 26.02 -6.92 19.71
CA MET A 537 26.30 -7.73 18.53
C MET A 537 26.98 -6.88 17.44
N PRO A 538 28.03 -7.41 16.77
CA PRO A 538 28.70 -6.69 15.71
C PRO A 538 27.78 -6.53 14.50
N GLU A 539 27.94 -5.41 13.79
CA GLU A 539 27.32 -5.15 12.50
C GLU A 539 28.39 -5.19 11.42
N ASN A 540 28.03 -5.64 10.21
CA ASN A 540 28.96 -5.50 9.09
C ASN A 540 29.13 -4.01 8.75
N ALA A 541 30.32 -3.60 8.33
CA ALA A 541 30.51 -2.22 7.88
C ALA A 541 29.82 -2.02 6.52
N ILE A 542 29.00 -0.97 6.39
CA ILE A 542 28.50 -0.47 5.10
C ILE A 542 29.19 0.86 4.81
N ALA A 543 29.73 1.00 3.60
CA ALA A 543 30.24 2.27 3.12
C ALA A 543 29.11 3.06 2.43
N PRO A 544 28.93 4.36 2.71
CA PRO A 544 27.99 5.17 1.97
C PRO A 544 28.41 5.28 0.50
N VAL A 545 27.46 5.12 -0.41
CA VAL A 545 27.65 5.36 -1.84
C VAL A 545 27.18 6.78 -2.14
N TRP A 546 28.13 7.68 -2.42
CA TRP A 546 27.82 9.07 -2.75
C TRP A 546 27.72 9.26 -4.26
N LEU A 547 26.60 9.84 -4.71
CA LEU A 547 26.45 10.26 -6.10
C LEU A 547 27.33 11.47 -6.40
N ASN A 548 28.01 11.45 -7.53
CA ASN A 548 28.68 12.61 -8.10
C ASN A 548 27.85 13.09 -9.29
N TYR A 549 27.05 14.14 -9.11
CA TYR A 549 26.15 14.63 -10.16
C TYR A 549 26.84 15.14 -11.43
N ASP A 550 28.13 15.48 -11.39
CA ASP A 550 28.87 15.85 -12.60
C ASP A 550 29.33 14.63 -13.40
N LYS A 551 29.47 13.48 -12.75
CA LYS A 551 29.85 12.20 -13.36
C LYS A 551 28.65 11.32 -13.71
N ASP A 552 27.68 11.25 -12.80
CA ASP A 552 26.61 10.25 -12.81
C ASP A 552 25.36 10.76 -13.56
N ILE A 553 25.29 12.07 -13.86
CA ILE A 553 24.24 12.67 -14.68
C ILE A 553 24.87 13.22 -15.97
N THR A 554 24.38 12.73 -17.11
CA THR A 554 24.77 13.26 -18.41
C THR A 554 24.01 14.55 -18.70
N LYS A 555 24.74 15.63 -18.98
CA LYS A 555 24.21 16.98 -19.25
C LYS A 555 24.30 17.28 -20.75
N ASN A 556 23.16 17.45 -21.39
CA ASN A 556 23.02 17.82 -22.80
C ASN A 556 22.17 19.09 -22.96
N LYS A 557 22.08 19.59 -24.19
CA LYS A 557 21.21 20.72 -24.57
C LYS A 557 20.24 20.29 -25.66
N LEU A 558 19.00 20.76 -25.56
CA LEU A 558 18.01 20.72 -26.63
C LEU A 558 17.63 22.18 -26.93
N GLY A 559 18.19 22.76 -27.98
CA GLY A 559 18.09 24.21 -28.18
C GLY A 559 18.71 24.97 -26.99
N ASN A 560 17.91 25.79 -26.30
CA ASN A 560 18.33 26.59 -25.14
C ASN A 560 17.98 25.95 -23.78
N ILE A 561 17.32 24.80 -23.72
CA ILE A 561 16.99 24.10 -22.45
C ILE A 561 18.01 23.02 -22.08
N ASP A 562 18.10 22.74 -20.78
CA ASP A 562 18.92 21.65 -20.24
C ASP A 562 18.22 20.31 -20.39
N VAL A 563 18.99 19.29 -20.76
CA VAL A 563 18.60 17.89 -20.75
C VAL A 563 19.51 17.15 -19.78
N LEU A 564 18.94 16.66 -18.68
CA LEU A 564 19.63 15.87 -17.66
C LEU A 564 19.20 14.42 -17.80
N SER A 565 20.14 13.51 -18.00
CA SER A 565 19.83 12.10 -18.26
C SER A 565 20.70 11.13 -17.47
N VAL A 566 20.08 10.03 -17.04
CA VAL A 566 20.75 8.86 -16.47
C VAL A 566 20.35 7.66 -17.32
N LYS A 567 21.35 6.89 -17.78
CA LYS A 567 21.07 5.70 -18.58
C LYS A 567 20.53 4.59 -17.68
N ASN A 568 19.35 4.08 -17.99
CA ASN A 568 18.81 2.87 -17.37
C ASN A 568 19.51 1.65 -18.00
N THR A 569 20.29 0.94 -17.19
CA THR A 569 20.97 -0.31 -17.57
C THR A 569 20.27 -1.56 -17.02
N ASP A 570 19.24 -1.38 -16.21
CA ASP A 570 18.59 -2.45 -15.47
C ASP A 570 17.51 -3.14 -16.30
N ASN A 571 16.77 -2.35 -17.10
CA ASN A 571 15.63 -2.86 -17.85
C ASN A 571 15.29 -1.97 -19.07
N ALA A 572 14.21 -2.33 -19.77
CA ALA A 572 13.77 -1.69 -21.01
C ALA A 572 12.81 -0.50 -20.81
N LEU A 573 12.63 0.02 -19.59
CA LEU A 573 11.68 1.11 -19.31
C LEU A 573 12.33 2.48 -19.45
N PHE A 574 11.56 3.44 -19.98
CA PHE A 574 11.94 4.84 -19.97
C PHE A 574 10.99 5.66 -19.08
N ARG A 575 11.52 6.76 -18.55
CA ARG A 575 10.82 7.82 -17.84
C ARG A 575 11.35 9.16 -18.32
N LEU A 576 10.49 9.99 -18.88
CA LEU A 576 10.79 11.31 -19.42
C LEU A 576 9.98 12.35 -18.64
N TYR A 577 10.62 13.43 -18.24
CA TYR A 577 10.00 14.53 -17.51
C TYR A 577 10.30 15.85 -18.24
N TYR A 578 9.27 16.62 -18.54
CA TYR A 578 9.42 18.06 -18.74
C TYR A 578 9.09 18.76 -17.42
N HIS A 579 10.10 19.40 -16.83
CA HIS A 579 10.02 20.02 -15.51
C HIS A 579 10.01 21.54 -15.62
N PHE A 580 8.98 22.17 -15.04
CA PHE A 580 8.79 23.61 -14.99
C PHE A 580 8.89 24.08 -13.54
N ASP A 581 9.73 25.09 -13.28
CA ASP A 581 9.84 25.80 -12.00
C ASP A 581 8.65 26.78 -11.80
N SER A 582 7.44 26.36 -12.19
CA SER A 582 6.19 27.12 -12.10
C SER A 582 4.99 26.20 -11.94
N GLY A 583 3.98 26.62 -11.17
CA GLY A 583 2.78 25.82 -10.90
C GLY A 583 1.52 26.67 -10.71
N LYS A 584 0.59 26.15 -9.91
CA LYS A 584 -0.70 26.76 -9.56
C LYS A 584 -0.59 28.19 -9.03
N TRP A 585 0.51 28.53 -8.37
CA TRP A 585 0.75 29.88 -7.82
C TRP A 585 1.25 30.88 -8.87
N ASN A 586 1.70 30.40 -10.03
CA ASN A 586 2.00 31.23 -11.19
C ASN A 586 0.75 31.35 -12.06
N ASN A 587 0.07 30.23 -12.32
CA ASN A 587 -1.16 30.18 -13.10
C ASN A 587 -2.22 29.31 -12.39
N LYS A 588 -3.24 29.97 -11.82
CA LYS A 588 -4.33 29.33 -11.07
C LYS A 588 -5.18 28.36 -11.90
N ILE A 589 -5.17 28.50 -13.22
CA ILE A 589 -5.94 27.68 -14.18
C ILE A 589 -5.14 26.46 -14.67
N LEU A 590 -3.81 26.46 -14.54
CA LEU A 590 -2.93 25.40 -15.04
C LEU A 590 -3.31 23.99 -14.55
N PRO A 591 -3.64 23.75 -13.26
CA PRO A 591 -4.09 22.42 -12.83
C PRO A 591 -5.39 21.97 -13.51
N LEU A 592 -6.32 22.88 -13.76
CA LEU A 592 -7.56 22.56 -14.48
C LEU A 592 -7.28 22.25 -15.95
N ALA A 593 -6.35 22.97 -16.58
CA ALA A 593 -5.92 22.69 -17.95
C ALA A 593 -5.26 21.31 -18.06
N ALA A 594 -4.37 20.98 -17.12
CA ALA A 594 -3.70 19.69 -17.02
C ALA A 594 -4.70 18.53 -16.85
N GLU A 595 -5.67 18.66 -15.95
CA GLU A 595 -6.72 17.66 -15.75
C GLU A 595 -7.67 17.56 -16.96
N TYR A 596 -7.96 18.68 -17.61
CA TYR A 596 -8.84 18.74 -18.78
C TYR A 596 -8.24 18.06 -20.01
N LEU A 597 -6.89 18.08 -20.15
CA LEU A 597 -6.17 17.47 -21.28
C LEU A 597 -6.59 16.02 -21.55
N GLN A 598 -6.91 15.26 -20.51
CA GLN A 598 -7.33 13.87 -20.65
C GLN A 598 -8.64 13.72 -21.43
N TYR A 599 -9.48 14.74 -21.52
CA TYR A 599 -10.75 14.70 -22.26
C TYR A 599 -10.61 15.15 -23.72
N LEU A 600 -9.43 15.62 -24.11
CA LEU A 600 -9.21 16.27 -25.40
C LEU A 600 -8.70 15.33 -26.49
N GLY A 601 -9.13 15.60 -27.71
CA GLY A 601 -8.61 15.01 -28.93
C GLY A 601 -7.84 16.05 -29.75
N THR A 602 -7.25 15.60 -30.86
CA THR A 602 -6.74 16.46 -31.92
C THR A 602 -7.70 16.47 -33.10
N LYS A 603 -7.41 17.26 -34.15
CA LYS A 603 -8.23 17.29 -35.37
C LYS A 603 -8.51 15.90 -35.97
N ASN A 604 -7.56 14.99 -35.84
CA ASN A 604 -7.60 13.69 -36.50
C ASN A 604 -7.85 12.52 -35.53
N LYS A 605 -7.84 12.76 -34.21
CA LYS A 605 -7.95 11.71 -33.20
C LYS A 605 -8.84 12.15 -32.06
N SER A 606 -9.85 11.35 -31.73
CA SER A 606 -10.65 11.55 -30.53
C SER A 606 -9.82 11.31 -29.26
N SER A 607 -10.29 11.82 -28.12
CA SER A 607 -9.63 11.59 -26.83
C SER A 607 -9.61 10.11 -26.43
N GLU A 608 -10.63 9.34 -26.82
CA GLU A 608 -10.69 7.88 -26.65
C GLU A 608 -9.62 7.17 -27.51
N THR A 609 -9.47 7.59 -28.77
CA THR A 609 -8.45 7.06 -29.68
C THR A 609 -7.04 7.29 -29.11
N ILE A 610 -6.78 8.50 -28.59
CA ILE A 610 -5.49 8.83 -28.00
C ILE A 610 -5.20 7.97 -26.76
N SER A 611 -6.17 7.79 -25.87
CA SER A 611 -6.01 6.88 -24.71
C SER A 611 -5.73 5.43 -25.12
N LYS A 612 -6.43 4.92 -26.14
CA LYS A 612 -6.17 3.58 -26.70
C LYS A 612 -4.78 3.47 -27.32
N GLU A 613 -4.31 4.51 -28.00
CA GLU A 613 -2.96 4.52 -28.61
C GLU A 613 -1.84 4.53 -27.55
N PHE A 614 -1.94 5.34 -26.49
CA PHE A 614 -1.00 5.27 -25.36
C PHE A 614 -0.99 3.88 -24.72
N TYR A 615 -2.17 3.32 -24.47
CA TYR A 615 -2.32 2.00 -23.86
C TYR A 615 -1.71 0.91 -24.75
N LYS A 616 -1.97 0.93 -26.06
CA LYS A 616 -1.40 0.00 -27.02
C LYS A 616 0.13 0.04 -27.06
N LEU A 617 0.71 1.22 -26.88
CA LEU A 617 2.16 1.41 -26.79
C LEU A 617 2.76 0.98 -25.44
N ALA A 618 1.93 0.45 -24.52
CA ALA A 618 2.29 0.19 -23.12
C ALA A 618 2.97 1.42 -22.50
N SER A 619 2.30 2.55 -22.63
CA SER A 619 2.83 3.86 -22.24
C SER A 619 1.75 4.73 -21.62
N SER A 620 2.18 5.73 -20.86
CA SER A 620 1.28 6.66 -20.19
C SER A 620 1.92 8.04 -20.11
N PHE A 621 1.07 9.06 -20.00
CA PHE A 621 1.49 10.39 -19.62
C PHE A 621 0.71 10.88 -18.40
N ASN A 622 1.30 11.83 -17.67
CA ASN A 622 0.63 12.56 -16.59
C ASN A 622 1.12 14.01 -16.60
N VAL A 623 0.22 14.97 -16.41
CA VAL A 623 0.57 16.38 -16.21
C VAL A 623 0.16 16.77 -14.80
N SER A 624 1.13 16.94 -13.92
CA SER A 624 0.91 17.32 -12.53
C SER A 624 1.37 18.75 -12.29
N ALA A 625 0.42 19.66 -12.08
CA ALA A 625 0.69 21.04 -11.73
C ALA A 625 0.52 21.25 -10.22
N GLY A 626 1.64 21.17 -9.49
CA GLY A 626 1.70 21.43 -8.06
C GLY A 626 1.55 22.92 -7.73
N ASN A 627 1.82 23.28 -6.47
CA ASN A 627 1.75 24.69 -6.05
C ASN A 627 2.74 25.57 -6.82
N GLU A 628 3.98 25.10 -6.98
CA GLU A 628 5.09 25.91 -7.51
C GLU A 628 5.85 25.23 -8.64
N GLU A 629 5.65 23.95 -8.88
CA GLU A 629 6.32 23.16 -9.92
C GLU A 629 5.29 22.42 -10.74
N THR A 630 5.59 22.20 -12.01
CA THR A 630 4.78 21.38 -12.91
C THR A 630 5.66 20.31 -13.55
N TYR A 631 5.15 19.09 -13.60
CA TYR A 631 5.79 17.97 -14.27
C TYR A 631 4.86 17.42 -15.35
N VAL A 632 5.40 17.30 -16.56
CA VAL A 632 4.83 16.44 -17.60
C VAL A 632 5.66 15.17 -17.63
N THR A 633 5.09 14.05 -17.21
CA THR A 633 5.76 12.75 -17.15
C THR A 633 5.26 11.87 -18.28
N LEU A 634 6.17 11.22 -19.01
CA LEU A 634 5.89 10.13 -19.94
C LEU A 634 6.69 8.91 -19.52
N GLU A 635 6.08 7.74 -19.54
CA GLU A 635 6.77 6.49 -19.22
C GLU A 635 6.20 5.29 -19.97
N GLY A 636 7.05 4.30 -20.24
CA GLY A 636 6.65 3.09 -20.96
C GLY A 636 7.82 2.23 -21.40
N LEU A 637 7.56 1.32 -22.33
CA LEU A 637 8.59 0.50 -22.97
C LEU A 637 9.44 1.35 -23.93
N ASN A 638 10.76 1.27 -23.82
CA ASN A 638 11.70 2.08 -24.61
C ASN A 638 11.59 1.85 -26.13
N GLU A 639 11.22 0.65 -26.56
CA GLU A 639 10.93 0.34 -27.97
C GLU A 639 9.80 1.20 -28.57
N ASN A 640 8.93 1.74 -27.70
CA ASN A 640 7.83 2.64 -28.06
C ASN A 640 8.12 4.10 -27.73
N PHE A 641 9.35 4.46 -27.30
CA PHE A 641 9.69 5.83 -26.88
C PHE A 641 9.32 6.88 -27.92
N ASP A 642 9.82 6.74 -29.15
CA ASP A 642 9.67 7.77 -30.19
C ASP A 642 8.19 7.97 -30.58
N LYS A 643 7.42 6.88 -30.62
CA LYS A 643 5.97 6.92 -30.85
C LYS A 643 5.23 7.59 -29.69
N THR A 644 5.60 7.25 -28.45
CA THR A 644 4.99 7.81 -27.24
C THR A 644 5.22 9.31 -27.12
N ALA A 645 6.48 9.74 -27.28
CA ALA A 645 6.85 11.15 -27.23
C ALA A 645 6.16 11.95 -28.35
N SER A 646 6.13 11.41 -29.57
CA SER A 646 5.45 12.05 -30.70
C SER A 646 3.94 12.17 -30.48
N LEU A 647 3.29 11.13 -29.95
CA LEU A 647 1.86 11.14 -29.66
C LEU A 647 1.50 12.18 -28.60
N PHE A 648 2.31 12.32 -27.55
CA PHE A 648 2.10 13.35 -26.55
C PHE A 648 2.36 14.76 -27.07
N GLU A 649 3.45 14.97 -27.81
CA GLU A 649 3.77 16.26 -28.44
C GLU A 649 2.67 16.71 -29.42
N ASP A 650 2.10 15.79 -30.19
CA ASP A 650 0.93 16.07 -31.03
C ASP A 650 -0.29 16.45 -30.19
N LEU A 651 -0.62 15.65 -29.15
CA LEU A 651 -1.75 15.94 -28.27
C LEU A 651 -1.63 17.32 -27.63
N ILE A 652 -0.50 17.64 -26.98
CA ILE A 652 -0.36 18.90 -26.25
C ILE A 652 -0.37 20.12 -27.18
N LYS A 653 0.17 20.01 -28.40
CA LYS A 653 0.23 21.12 -29.36
C LYS A 653 -1.04 21.30 -30.18
N ASN A 654 -1.73 20.19 -30.48
CA ASN A 654 -2.85 20.18 -31.43
C ASN A 654 -4.18 19.77 -30.79
N CYS A 655 -4.25 19.68 -29.45
CA CYS A 655 -5.51 19.47 -28.76
C CYS A 655 -6.52 20.56 -29.12
N GLN A 656 -7.79 20.15 -29.29
CA GLN A 656 -8.88 21.04 -29.67
C GLN A 656 -9.78 21.35 -28.46
N ALA A 657 -10.32 22.57 -28.43
CA ALA A 657 -11.30 22.97 -27.44
C ALA A 657 -12.57 22.10 -27.56
N ASP A 658 -13.02 21.55 -26.44
CA ASP A 658 -14.28 20.82 -26.33
C ASP A 658 -15.10 21.38 -25.16
N GLN A 659 -15.95 22.36 -25.46
CA GLN A 659 -16.74 23.04 -24.45
C GLN A 659 -17.69 22.08 -23.72
N ALA A 660 -18.23 21.06 -24.39
CA ALA A 660 -19.11 20.08 -23.76
C ALA A 660 -18.34 19.21 -22.75
N ALA A 661 -17.14 18.77 -23.10
CA ALA A 661 -16.27 18.06 -22.17
C ALA A 661 -15.88 18.93 -20.97
N LEU A 662 -15.64 20.22 -21.18
CA LEU A 662 -15.36 21.17 -20.10
C LEU A 662 -16.58 21.37 -19.20
N ASP A 663 -17.78 21.55 -19.75
CA ASP A 663 -19.00 21.76 -18.95
C ASP A 663 -19.33 20.52 -18.09
N ALA A 664 -19.14 19.32 -18.65
CA ALA A 664 -19.21 18.07 -17.89
C ALA A 664 -18.14 18.00 -16.80
N TYR A 665 -16.91 18.41 -17.10
CA TYR A 665 -15.81 18.45 -16.13
C TYR A 665 -16.08 19.44 -14.99
N LYS A 666 -16.58 20.64 -15.28
CA LYS A 666 -17.00 21.64 -14.27
C LYS A 666 -18.07 21.06 -13.34
N THR A 667 -19.06 20.36 -13.91
CA THR A 667 -20.12 19.71 -13.14
C THR A 667 -19.56 18.64 -12.21
N ARG A 668 -18.69 17.76 -12.72
CA ARG A 668 -18.00 16.74 -11.91
C ARG A 668 -17.14 17.36 -10.81
N LEU A 669 -16.41 18.44 -11.12
CA LEU A 669 -15.56 19.15 -10.15
C LEU A 669 -16.40 19.79 -9.03
N LYS A 670 -17.52 20.44 -9.37
CA LYS A 670 -18.46 21.00 -8.38
C LYS A 670 -19.02 19.92 -7.46
N LYS A 671 -19.43 18.78 -8.03
CA LYS A 671 -19.89 17.62 -7.24
C LYS A 671 -18.78 17.04 -6.37
N ALA A 672 -17.55 16.92 -6.88
CA ALA A 672 -16.40 16.49 -6.10
C ALA A 672 -16.10 17.44 -4.93
N ARG A 673 -16.20 18.77 -5.15
CA ARG A 673 -16.08 19.79 -4.09
C ARG A 673 -17.21 19.68 -3.05
N ALA A 674 -18.44 19.40 -3.49
CA ALA A 674 -19.55 19.17 -2.57
C ALA A 674 -19.34 17.91 -1.72
N ASN A 675 -18.84 16.83 -2.32
CA ASN A 675 -18.48 15.60 -1.63
C ASN A 675 -17.30 15.81 -0.65
N ALA A 676 -16.30 16.60 -1.04
CA ALA A 676 -15.14 16.93 -0.20
C ALA A 676 -15.54 17.67 1.09
N LYS A 677 -16.56 18.53 1.05
CA LYS A 677 -17.13 19.20 2.24
C LYS A 677 -17.79 18.24 3.23
N GLN A 678 -17.98 16.98 2.85
CA GLN A 678 -18.60 15.93 3.66
C GLN A 678 -17.59 14.85 4.06
N ASN A 679 -16.33 14.97 3.63
CA ASN A 679 -15.29 14.00 3.90
C ASN A 679 -14.41 14.50 5.05
N LYS A 680 -14.39 13.78 6.18
CA LYS A 680 -13.63 14.18 7.38
C LYS A 680 -12.16 14.47 7.11
N GLY A 681 -11.49 13.65 6.31
CA GLY A 681 -10.07 13.82 6.00
C GLY A 681 -9.78 15.09 5.20
N THR A 682 -10.68 15.44 4.27
CA THR A 682 -10.56 16.66 3.47
C THR A 682 -10.85 17.93 4.29
N ILE A 683 -11.84 17.86 5.20
CA ILE A 683 -12.11 18.93 6.17
C ILE A 683 -10.89 19.17 7.06
N MET A 684 -10.30 18.08 7.60
CA MET A 684 -9.10 18.16 8.42
C MET A 684 -7.91 18.75 7.66
N ALA A 685 -7.71 18.36 6.39
CA ALA A 685 -6.67 18.96 5.54
C ALA A 685 -6.86 20.48 5.35
N GLY A 686 -8.11 20.93 5.14
CA GLY A 686 -8.46 22.35 5.07
C GLY A 686 -8.19 23.09 6.38
N LEU A 687 -8.55 22.49 7.52
CA LEU A 687 -8.31 23.04 8.86
C LEU A 687 -6.81 23.19 9.15
N ARG A 688 -6.00 22.19 8.79
CA ARG A 688 -4.53 22.25 8.92
C ARG A 688 -3.93 23.34 8.03
N SER A 689 -4.39 23.48 6.79
CA SER A 689 -3.93 24.55 5.90
C SER A 689 -4.30 25.93 6.43
N TYR A 690 -5.51 26.08 6.99
CA TYR A 690 -5.91 27.31 7.68
C TYR A 690 -5.04 27.59 8.92
N ALA A 691 -4.74 26.58 9.72
CA ALA A 691 -3.86 26.73 10.89
C ALA A 691 -2.46 27.24 10.50
N GLN A 692 -1.93 26.75 9.36
CA GLN A 692 -0.58 27.08 8.89
C GLN A 692 -0.48 28.44 8.17
N TYR A 693 -1.50 28.84 7.41
CA TYR A 693 -1.43 29.99 6.50
C TYR A 693 -2.54 31.03 6.71
N GLY A 694 -3.53 30.74 7.56
CA GLY A 694 -4.69 31.60 7.80
C GLY A 694 -5.81 31.44 6.76
N ALA A 695 -6.65 32.48 6.66
CA ALA A 695 -7.89 32.45 5.86
C ALA A 695 -7.67 32.36 4.35
N GLN A 696 -6.51 32.78 3.85
CA GLN A 696 -6.10 32.63 2.44
C GLN A 696 -4.89 31.71 2.42
N ASN A 697 -5.05 30.52 1.85
CA ASN A 697 -4.07 29.45 2.00
C ASN A 697 -3.97 28.57 0.73
N PRO A 698 -2.94 27.71 0.61
CA PRO A 698 -2.76 26.87 -0.57
C PRO A 698 -3.96 25.94 -0.87
N PHE A 699 -4.65 25.47 0.18
CA PHE A 699 -5.81 24.58 0.06
C PHE A 699 -7.00 25.29 -0.63
N ASN A 700 -7.31 26.52 -0.23
CA ASN A 700 -8.44 27.27 -0.78
C ASN A 700 -8.10 28.18 -1.98
N ASN A 701 -6.86 28.18 -2.45
CA ASN A 701 -6.44 28.89 -3.67
C ASN A 701 -6.97 28.23 -4.96
N VAL A 702 -8.28 28.04 -5.09
CA VAL A 702 -8.94 27.41 -6.24
C VAL A 702 -9.89 28.39 -6.90
N LEU A 703 -10.28 28.15 -8.16
CA LEU A 703 -11.32 28.97 -8.79
C LEU A 703 -12.61 28.84 -7.99
N SER A 704 -13.24 29.98 -7.67
CA SER A 704 -14.61 30.05 -7.21
C SER A 704 -15.56 29.46 -8.25
N ASP A 705 -16.80 29.13 -7.85
CA ASP A 705 -17.76 28.56 -8.78
C ASP A 705 -18.12 29.54 -9.91
N ALA A 706 -18.18 30.85 -9.62
CA ALA A 706 -18.39 31.88 -10.64
C ALA A 706 -17.20 32.00 -11.63
N GLU A 707 -15.96 31.97 -11.13
CA GLU A 707 -14.76 31.93 -11.99
C GLU A 707 -14.73 30.66 -12.84
N LEU A 708 -15.11 29.51 -12.24
CA LEU A 708 -15.18 28.23 -12.94
C LEU A 708 -16.27 28.24 -14.01
N ASP A 709 -17.44 28.83 -13.74
CA ASP A 709 -18.53 28.92 -14.72
C ASP A 709 -18.16 29.79 -15.91
N ALA A 710 -17.47 30.91 -15.66
CA ALA A 710 -17.00 31.82 -16.70
C ALA A 710 -15.88 31.26 -17.59
N LEU A 711 -15.16 30.23 -17.14
CA LEU A 711 -14.04 29.63 -17.84
C LEU A 711 -14.46 28.99 -19.17
N LYS A 712 -13.74 29.28 -20.26
CA LYS A 712 -14.00 28.66 -21.57
C LYS A 712 -12.96 27.61 -21.91
N ALA A 713 -13.31 26.67 -22.79
CA ALA A 713 -12.38 25.64 -23.24
C ALA A 713 -11.12 26.27 -23.87
N GLU A 714 -11.27 27.36 -24.62
CA GLU A 714 -10.16 28.09 -25.24
C GLU A 714 -9.16 28.64 -24.22
N ASP A 715 -9.60 29.02 -23.01
CA ASP A 715 -8.72 29.49 -21.95
C ASP A 715 -7.77 28.37 -21.49
N LEU A 716 -8.30 27.15 -21.37
CA LEU A 716 -7.52 25.96 -20.99
C LEU A 716 -6.59 25.51 -22.10
N ILE A 717 -7.09 25.48 -23.34
CA ILE A 717 -6.31 25.13 -24.53
C ILE A 717 -5.11 26.07 -24.69
N LYS A 718 -5.31 27.37 -24.49
CA LYS A 718 -4.22 28.34 -24.54
C LYS A 718 -3.11 28.00 -23.55
N VAL A 719 -3.47 27.63 -22.32
CA VAL A 719 -2.47 27.22 -21.30
C VAL A 719 -1.70 25.98 -21.73
N LEU A 720 -2.38 24.98 -22.32
CA LEU A 720 -1.76 23.75 -22.82
C LEU A 720 -0.83 24.00 -24.00
N HIS A 721 -1.28 24.76 -25.01
CA HIS A 721 -0.49 25.10 -26.20
C HIS A 721 0.72 25.98 -25.85
N ASP A 722 0.61 26.84 -24.85
CA ASP A 722 1.72 27.67 -24.39
C ASP A 722 2.70 26.95 -23.46
N LEU A 723 2.38 25.76 -22.94
CA LEU A 723 3.16 25.11 -21.87
C LEU A 723 4.65 24.97 -22.24
N PHE A 724 4.95 24.48 -23.45
CA PHE A 724 6.33 24.32 -23.94
C PHE A 724 7.00 25.61 -24.44
N ASN A 725 6.28 26.74 -24.41
CA ASN A 725 6.87 28.06 -24.66
C ASN A 725 7.52 28.67 -23.41
N TYR A 726 7.35 28.06 -22.23
CA TYR A 726 7.95 28.52 -20.98
C TYR A 726 9.29 27.83 -20.69
N LYS A 727 10.14 28.49 -19.89
CA LYS A 727 11.40 27.89 -19.41
C LYS A 727 11.13 26.59 -18.67
N HIS A 728 11.84 25.55 -19.08
CA HIS A 728 11.74 24.22 -18.50
C HIS A 728 13.03 23.43 -18.76
N LYS A 729 13.11 22.24 -18.15
CA LYS A 729 14.21 21.29 -18.32
C LYS A 729 13.65 19.92 -18.68
N VAL A 730 14.43 19.12 -19.38
CA VAL A 730 14.13 17.71 -19.63
C VAL A 730 14.92 16.85 -18.66
N LEU A 731 14.25 15.98 -17.91
CA LEU A 731 14.88 14.94 -17.09
C LEU A 731 14.55 13.58 -17.72
N TYR A 732 15.52 12.66 -17.76
CA TYR A 732 15.31 11.35 -18.36
C TYR A 732 16.03 10.24 -17.63
N TYR A 733 15.33 9.14 -17.40
CA TYR A 733 15.89 7.87 -16.98
C TYR A 733 15.40 6.77 -17.92
N GLY A 734 16.29 6.19 -18.72
CA GLY A 734 15.92 5.16 -19.69
C GLY A 734 17.10 4.66 -20.53
N PRO A 735 16.89 3.67 -21.41
CA PRO A 735 17.98 3.01 -22.14
C PRO A 735 18.73 3.89 -23.15
N LYS A 736 18.09 4.96 -23.67
CA LYS A 736 18.74 5.87 -24.62
C LYS A 736 19.85 6.67 -23.94
N SER A 737 20.94 6.95 -24.67
CA SER A 737 21.93 7.93 -24.19
C SER A 737 21.36 9.35 -24.25
N GLY A 738 21.96 10.30 -23.53
CA GLY A 738 21.53 11.70 -23.57
C GLY A 738 21.57 12.30 -24.99
N ASN A 739 22.54 11.90 -25.82
CA ASN A 739 22.63 12.33 -27.22
C ASN A 739 21.50 11.73 -28.07
N ASP A 740 21.21 10.44 -27.91
CA ASP A 740 20.14 9.76 -28.66
C ASP A 740 18.76 10.31 -28.25
N LEU A 741 18.58 10.60 -26.96
CA LEU A 741 17.39 11.27 -26.45
C LEU A 741 17.20 12.63 -27.12
N VAL A 742 18.24 13.46 -27.16
CA VAL A 742 18.19 14.78 -27.83
C VAL A 742 17.88 14.61 -29.32
N ALA A 743 18.48 13.63 -30.00
CA ALA A 743 18.21 13.36 -31.40
C ALA A 743 16.74 12.97 -31.64
N SER A 744 16.16 12.16 -30.76
CA SER A 744 14.75 11.77 -30.79
C SER A 744 13.79 12.93 -30.51
N LEU A 745 14.11 13.80 -29.55
CA LEU A 745 13.25 14.92 -29.15
C LEU A 745 13.33 16.11 -30.10
N LYS A 746 14.50 16.39 -30.69
CA LYS A 746 14.72 17.53 -31.58
C LYS A 746 13.68 17.71 -32.70
N PRO A 747 13.23 16.68 -33.43
CA PRO A 747 12.23 16.85 -34.49
C PRO A 747 10.82 17.17 -33.96
N ILE A 748 10.50 16.78 -32.73
CA ILE A 748 9.12 16.85 -32.19
C ILE A 748 8.94 17.92 -31.13
N HIS A 749 9.99 18.26 -30.38
CA HIS A 749 9.98 19.24 -29.30
C HIS A 749 10.58 20.58 -29.77
N THR A 750 9.81 21.28 -30.58
CA THR A 750 10.14 22.60 -31.14
C THR A 750 10.06 23.70 -30.07
N LEU A 751 11.16 24.42 -29.86
CA LEU A 751 11.24 25.53 -28.90
C LEU A 751 11.19 26.88 -29.60
N PRO A 752 10.53 27.91 -29.02
CA PRO A 752 10.68 29.29 -29.50
C PRO A 752 12.10 29.78 -29.25
N LYS A 753 12.52 30.80 -30.00
CA LYS A 753 13.84 31.44 -29.85
C LYS A 753 14.07 31.91 -28.40
N ASP A 754 13.05 32.54 -27.84
CA ASP A 754 13.04 33.07 -26.47
C ASP A 754 11.94 32.37 -25.68
N LEU A 755 12.32 31.70 -24.59
CA LEU A 755 11.38 31.04 -23.69
C LEU A 755 10.80 32.05 -22.69
N LYS A 756 9.48 32.00 -22.53
CA LYS A 756 8.73 32.82 -21.57
C LYS A 756 9.05 32.38 -20.13
N GLU A 757 8.87 33.29 -19.19
CA GLU A 757 8.83 32.97 -17.75
C GLU A 757 7.42 33.19 -17.22
N LEU A 758 6.92 32.25 -16.40
CA LEU A 758 5.68 32.43 -15.67
C LEU A 758 5.95 33.19 -14.38
N THR A 759 5.47 34.42 -14.29
CA THR A 759 5.59 35.22 -13.06
C THR A 759 4.68 34.66 -11.96
N LYS A 760 5.19 34.63 -10.73
CA LYS A 760 4.44 34.17 -9.57
C LYS A 760 3.35 35.20 -9.23
N THR A 761 2.08 34.79 -9.28
CA THR A 761 0.92 35.68 -9.05
C THR A 761 0.41 35.62 -7.61
N LYS A 762 0.75 34.55 -6.87
CA LYS A 762 0.40 34.36 -5.47
C LYS A 762 1.56 33.75 -4.67
N THR A 763 1.68 34.15 -3.41
CA THR A 763 2.57 33.54 -2.42
C THR A 763 1.79 33.37 -1.12
N PHE A 764 1.99 32.24 -0.44
CA PHE A 764 1.42 31.99 0.88
C PHE A 764 2.56 31.90 1.88
N VAL A 765 2.50 32.73 2.91
CA VAL A 765 3.48 32.75 3.99
C VAL A 765 2.85 32.12 5.21
N GLN A 766 3.60 31.26 5.90
CA GLN A 766 3.11 30.66 7.13
C GLN A 766 2.83 31.74 8.18
N VAL A 767 1.69 31.66 8.85
CA VAL A 767 1.36 32.58 9.94
C VAL A 767 2.13 32.19 11.20
N PRO A 768 2.64 33.16 11.99
CA PRO A 768 3.24 32.86 13.29
C PRO A 768 2.24 32.21 14.26
N THR A 769 2.74 31.28 15.07
CA THR A 769 2.00 30.61 16.16
C THR A 769 2.40 31.22 17.51
N ASP A 770 2.01 32.49 17.70
CA ASP A 770 2.35 33.33 18.86
C ASP A 770 1.43 33.16 20.08
N LYS A 771 0.28 32.53 19.89
CA LYS A 771 -0.71 32.23 20.95
C LYS A 771 -1.43 30.92 20.68
N ASN A 772 -1.90 30.28 21.75
CA ASN A 772 -2.72 29.08 21.66
C ASN A 772 -4.06 29.42 20.98
N LYS A 773 -4.42 28.64 19.96
CA LYS A 773 -5.70 28.72 19.27
C LYS A 773 -6.23 27.31 19.08
N VAL A 774 -7.53 27.13 19.31
CA VAL A 774 -8.24 25.88 18.98
C VAL A 774 -9.12 26.18 17.79
N LEU A 775 -8.88 25.48 16.68
CA LEU A 775 -9.75 25.50 15.52
C LEU A 775 -10.62 24.25 15.58
N PHE A 776 -11.94 24.43 15.46
CA PHE A 776 -12.90 23.35 15.62
C PHE A 776 -13.83 23.28 14.40
N ALA A 777 -13.95 22.10 13.82
CA ALA A 777 -14.93 21.77 12.80
C ALA A 777 -15.73 20.56 13.30
N HIS A 778 -17.04 20.74 13.48
CA HIS A 778 -17.91 19.67 13.94
C HIS A 778 -18.11 18.63 12.82
N TYR A 779 -18.01 17.35 13.17
CA TYR A 779 -18.29 16.20 12.32
C TYR A 779 -18.90 15.10 13.20
N ASP A 780 -19.91 14.40 12.68
CA ASP A 780 -20.59 13.33 13.41
C ASP A 780 -19.79 12.03 13.30
N MET A 781 -19.16 11.61 14.40
CA MET A 781 -18.28 10.44 14.51
C MET A 781 -18.13 10.03 15.98
N VAL A 782 -17.79 8.77 16.25
CA VAL A 782 -17.72 8.24 17.62
C VAL A 782 -16.41 8.59 18.36
N GLN A 783 -15.53 9.36 17.72
CA GLN A 783 -14.18 9.72 18.14
C GLN A 783 -13.90 11.22 17.96
N SER A 784 -12.77 11.70 18.47
CA SER A 784 -12.23 13.04 18.16
C SER A 784 -10.85 12.90 17.54
N GLU A 785 -10.58 13.63 16.47
CA GLU A 785 -9.25 13.71 15.85
C GLU A 785 -8.63 15.07 16.18
N ILE A 786 -7.42 15.07 16.76
CA ILE A 786 -6.76 16.29 17.22
C ILE A 786 -5.41 16.46 16.53
N PHE A 787 -5.22 17.61 15.88
CA PHE A 787 -3.96 17.99 15.26
C PHE A 787 -3.37 19.24 15.91
N TRP A 788 -2.09 19.19 16.22
CA TRP A 788 -1.31 20.35 16.65
C TRP A 788 -0.35 20.80 15.55
N VAL A 789 -0.23 22.11 15.40
CA VAL A 789 0.68 22.76 14.46
C VAL A 789 1.35 23.93 15.17
N ARG A 790 2.68 23.97 15.13
CA ARG A 790 3.49 25.09 15.65
C ARG A 790 4.65 25.37 14.69
N ASN A 791 4.92 26.63 14.37
CA ASN A 791 6.12 27.01 13.62
C ASN A 791 7.36 26.85 14.50
N ALA A 792 8.47 26.48 13.89
CA ALA A 792 9.79 26.43 14.49
C ALA A 792 10.76 27.33 13.70
N ASP A 793 12.05 27.15 13.93
CA ASP A 793 13.10 27.96 13.30
C ASP A 793 13.20 27.71 11.78
N GLN A 794 13.95 28.58 11.11
CA GLN A 794 14.28 28.44 9.69
C GLN A 794 14.95 27.09 9.41
N TYR A 795 14.68 26.49 8.26
CA TYR A 795 15.39 25.28 7.85
C TYR A 795 16.91 25.49 7.80
N SER A 796 17.65 24.51 8.34
CA SER A 796 19.11 24.41 8.24
C SER A 796 19.48 22.96 7.99
N SER A 797 20.23 22.70 6.93
CA SER A 797 20.70 21.35 6.61
C SER A 797 21.66 20.78 7.68
N ALA A 798 22.29 21.65 8.47
CA ALA A 798 23.15 21.24 9.58
C ALA A 798 22.36 20.60 10.73
N GLU A 799 21.07 20.93 10.86
CA GLU A 799 20.20 20.38 11.92
C GLU A 799 19.52 19.07 11.51
N THR A 800 19.61 18.67 10.25
CA THR A 800 18.96 17.44 9.74
C THR A 800 19.28 16.19 10.59
N PRO A 801 20.55 15.92 10.99
CA PRO A 801 20.85 14.79 11.86
C PRO A 801 20.16 14.89 13.23
N THR A 802 20.17 16.07 13.85
CA THR A 802 19.53 16.34 15.15
C THR A 802 18.02 16.14 15.07
N VAL A 803 17.38 16.69 14.03
CA VAL A 803 15.94 16.57 13.77
C VAL A 803 15.54 15.11 13.56
N ASN A 804 16.32 14.37 12.77
CA ASN A 804 16.06 12.95 12.54
C ASN A 804 16.17 12.15 13.84
N LEU A 805 17.21 12.39 14.65
CA LEU A 805 17.34 11.74 15.97
C LEU A 805 16.18 12.09 16.90
N PHE A 806 15.81 13.38 16.96
CA PHE A 806 14.68 13.84 17.77
C PHE A 806 13.36 13.18 17.35
N ASN A 807 13.08 13.10 16.05
CA ASN A 807 11.85 12.49 15.56
C ASN A 807 11.78 11.01 15.91
N ASN A 808 12.87 10.25 15.71
CA ASN A 808 12.94 8.84 16.09
C ASN A 808 12.69 8.63 17.58
N TYR A 809 13.28 9.47 18.43
CA TYR A 809 13.13 9.39 19.89
C TYR A 809 11.73 9.83 20.38
N PHE A 810 11.22 10.94 19.85
CA PHE A 810 10.08 11.64 20.45
C PHE A 810 8.73 11.16 19.93
N GLY A 811 8.54 10.98 18.61
CA GLY A 811 7.23 10.65 18.06
C GLY A 811 7.17 9.96 16.70
N GLY A 812 8.28 9.41 16.21
CA GLY A 812 8.41 8.82 14.87
C GLY A 812 8.00 7.34 14.73
N GLY A 813 7.72 6.64 15.83
CA GLY A 813 7.35 5.21 15.78
C GLY A 813 6.85 4.66 17.12
N MET A 814 6.58 3.36 17.18
CA MET A 814 6.01 2.70 18.37
C MET A 814 6.92 2.78 19.61
N GLY A 815 8.24 2.80 19.40
CA GLY A 815 9.24 2.99 20.45
C GLY A 815 9.38 4.44 20.95
N SER A 816 8.62 5.41 20.43
CA SER A 816 8.77 6.82 20.77
C SER A 816 8.08 7.23 22.07
N ILE A 817 8.49 8.36 22.67
CA ILE A 817 7.85 8.88 23.91
C ILE A 817 6.35 9.09 23.73
N VAL A 818 5.94 9.72 22.62
CA VAL A 818 4.54 10.07 22.37
C VAL A 818 3.69 8.81 22.28
N PHE A 819 4.11 7.82 21.49
CA PHE A 819 3.41 6.55 21.35
C PHE A 819 3.31 5.80 22.68
N GLN A 820 4.43 5.62 23.37
CA GLN A 820 4.46 4.92 24.65
C GLN A 820 3.63 5.64 25.75
N THR A 821 3.51 6.97 25.69
CA THR A 821 2.75 7.71 26.71
C THR A 821 1.26 7.69 26.44
N ILE A 822 0.86 8.01 25.20
CA ILE A 822 -0.54 8.24 24.86
C ILE A 822 -1.23 6.91 24.58
N ARG A 823 -0.59 6.02 23.81
CA ARG A 823 -1.15 4.71 23.45
C ARG A 823 -0.87 3.66 24.53
N GLU A 824 0.39 3.41 24.86
CA GLU A 824 0.74 2.24 25.68
C GLU A 824 0.45 2.43 27.19
N SER A 825 0.86 3.57 27.74
CA SER A 825 0.68 3.84 29.18
C SER A 825 -0.76 4.22 29.53
N LYS A 826 -1.36 5.13 28.76
CA LYS A 826 -2.66 5.75 29.08
C LYS A 826 -3.83 5.21 28.27
N ALA A 827 -3.59 4.40 27.22
CA ALA A 827 -4.64 3.83 26.37
C ALA A 827 -5.63 4.87 25.80
N LEU A 828 -5.17 6.08 25.47
CA LEU A 828 -6.04 7.17 25.04
C LEU A 828 -6.34 7.19 23.55
N ALA A 829 -5.44 6.63 22.72
CA ALA A 829 -5.57 6.68 21.26
C ALA A 829 -4.94 5.44 20.60
N TYR A 830 -5.51 5.05 19.45
CA TYR A 830 -4.94 4.01 18.60
C TYR A 830 -3.75 4.51 17.76
N SER A 831 -3.86 5.74 17.23
CA SER A 831 -2.81 6.38 16.46
C SER A 831 -2.39 7.66 17.13
N THR A 832 -1.08 7.83 17.34
CA THR A 832 -0.52 9.08 17.85
C THR A 832 0.91 9.22 17.38
N TYR A 833 1.30 10.44 17.04
CA TYR A 833 2.64 10.76 16.58
C TYR A 833 2.97 12.23 16.81
N SER A 834 4.25 12.55 16.82
CA SER A 834 4.74 13.92 16.82
C SER A 834 6.07 13.99 16.10
N TYR A 835 6.25 14.99 15.25
CA TYR A 835 7.51 15.18 14.54
C TYR A 835 7.80 16.66 14.29
N PHE A 836 9.09 16.97 14.30
CA PHE A 836 9.68 18.18 13.79
C PHE A 836 9.83 18.03 12.28
N ALA A 837 8.94 18.67 11.54
CA ALA A 837 8.81 18.60 10.10
C ALA A 837 9.73 19.63 9.42
N SER A 838 10.66 19.13 8.61
CA SER A 838 11.41 19.96 7.67
C SER A 838 10.50 20.45 6.54
N PRO A 839 10.62 21.71 6.11
CA PRO A 839 9.85 22.22 4.99
C PRO A 839 10.33 21.65 3.66
N SER A 840 9.49 21.76 2.63
CA SER A 840 9.85 21.41 1.26
C SER A 840 10.90 22.34 0.64
N LYS A 841 11.11 23.54 1.20
CA LYS A 841 12.04 24.56 0.71
C LYS A 841 12.93 25.08 1.83
N LYS A 842 14.19 25.36 1.51
CA LYS A 842 15.15 25.88 2.50
C LYS A 842 14.78 27.28 3.02
N GLU A 843 13.99 28.03 2.25
CA GLU A 843 13.51 29.37 2.59
C GLU A 843 12.29 29.35 3.53
N ASP A 844 11.69 28.19 3.78
CA ASP A 844 10.57 28.06 4.69
C ASP A 844 11.02 27.66 6.11
N LYS A 845 10.11 27.82 7.08
CA LYS A 845 10.33 27.44 8.47
C LYS A 845 10.00 25.97 8.69
N ASN A 846 10.72 25.36 9.62
CA ASN A 846 10.34 24.08 10.20
C ASN A 846 9.02 24.21 10.97
N MET A 847 8.38 23.07 11.24
CA MET A 847 7.16 23.02 12.06
C MET A 847 7.21 21.84 13.04
N VAL A 848 6.56 21.97 14.19
CA VAL A 848 6.20 20.84 15.03
C VAL A 848 4.76 20.45 14.71
N LEU A 849 4.57 19.19 14.32
CA LEU A 849 3.27 18.59 14.04
C LEU A 849 3.02 17.46 15.02
N ALA A 850 1.81 17.34 15.55
CA ALA A 850 1.41 16.20 16.36
C ALA A 850 -0.05 15.80 16.07
N TYR A 851 -0.35 14.54 16.33
CA TYR A 851 -1.66 13.93 16.13
C TYR A 851 -2.02 12.99 17.28
N VAL A 852 -3.30 13.01 17.66
CA VAL A 852 -3.95 12.07 18.57
C VAL A 852 -5.32 11.72 18.02
#